data_AF-A0A370S932-F1
#
_entry.id   AF-A0A370S932-F1
#
_cell.length_a   1.000
_cell.length_b   1.000
_cell.length_c   1.000
_cell.angle_alpha   90.00
_cell.angle_beta   90.00
_cell.angle_gamma   90.00
#
_symmetry.space_group_name_H-M   'P 1'
#
loop_
_entity.id
_entity.type
_entity.pdbx_description
1 polymer ?
#
loop_
_entity_poly.entity_id
_entity_poly.type
_entity_poly.pdbx_seq_one_letter_code
_entity_poly.pdbx_strand_id
1 'polypeptide(L)'
;MFDLMDFEVELRQDGKPVHVVVFFTGPDFLTDTQAAHALQNQLSNYVMPDLLVFLMPGYTLGELRAQQAEATSTLMTELGRQGPGSPRTYSCAFYDVNGTITDYVNISGPEERFETLIKSNSKAIAKAGLTHLVKLSNVLKKAPAGFFYSKPSSRASNYFIRAEDLLSETLHAHYLAFACLPLINIAKEDGLGVPDILYLDTIALLPLALSLQVYLMRFEHPVFANIRSFHSHEGLIKDGPLPKAVSALCFISASTQCGLAQQWVKVNSAPPTRVATILSFESSSECCSVLHTLKQPEDFEMLGEGELGGIRLIRIHGERFVAEHSEARVMNIGTDHAPTLLQPKFYSYMGANLFSCFTHDRLGLRPRTVHVSKDSLVASGDFGEWFDRVLLEEAAASTRWIIHDDDDASAALAERAISYLESCGVKVENKVSFDNFDATVNFDGSAIIITAAAERGSRLQSVSRRLRTAQQSGTRLYIAGALFGRSYQLMKDLQSNLTQPAKDHSRYVFKTYMEIPAADLACTNHWAEEQRLLGSLHAFADSFSPVITQRMAVFDQAATGGLGVNPFWPSSHTGQPMTLSRGFAFVDGTRDVRGATSTDIYLTILWILQNARYSDKVQDAKRLESGELQQVLLSPEVFSRFDDGVIQAAFLRAALPAELDYRAHETHSLSMADIIQRIAAGFGYERGEAAMEFVMALAIDKIRLHKEVDSRLRSSLIDTLSTPVPEIRYLLDPESGSPL
;
A
#
# COMPACT_ATOMS: atom_id res chain seq x y z
N MET A 1 -3.98 2.56 42.06
CA MET A 1 -3.41 3.62 41.20
C MET A 1 -3.63 4.91 41.96
N PHE A 2 -2.55 5.63 42.29
CA PHE A 2 -2.63 6.86 43.09
C PHE A 2 -2.89 8.08 42.21
N ASP A 3 -2.44 8.01 40.97
CA ASP A 3 -2.54 9.08 39.98
C ASP A 3 -3.99 9.27 39.54
N LEU A 4 -4.42 10.54 39.54
CA LEU A 4 -5.69 10.97 38.97
C LEU A 4 -5.48 11.46 37.54
N MET A 5 -6.51 11.47 36.71
CA MET A 5 -6.40 12.16 35.42
C MET A 5 -6.52 13.67 35.67
N ASP A 6 -5.49 14.42 35.33
CA ASP A 6 -5.41 15.86 35.56
C ASP A 6 -5.30 16.66 34.26
N PHE A 7 -5.81 17.88 34.24
CA PHE A 7 -5.67 18.80 33.12
C PHE A 7 -5.93 20.26 33.53
N GLU A 8 -5.42 21.20 32.73
CA GLU A 8 -5.67 22.63 32.88
C GLU A 8 -6.78 23.11 31.92
N VAL A 9 -7.60 24.04 32.39
CA VAL A 9 -8.56 24.78 31.58
C VAL A 9 -8.53 26.27 31.94
N GLU A 10 -8.41 27.13 30.92
CA GLU A 10 -8.56 28.58 31.07
C GLU A 10 -10.05 28.94 30.91
N LEU A 11 -10.64 29.49 31.97
CA LEU A 11 -12.00 30.01 31.97
C LEU A 11 -11.99 31.54 32.02
N ARG A 12 -13.14 32.17 31.79
CA ARG A 12 -13.27 33.64 31.87
C ARG A 12 -14.33 34.06 32.86
N GLN A 13 -13.94 34.93 33.79
CA GLN A 13 -14.83 35.55 34.76
C GLN A 13 -14.68 37.07 34.66
N ASP A 14 -15.77 37.79 34.37
CA ASP A 14 -15.78 39.25 34.20
C ASP A 14 -14.70 39.77 33.24
N GLY A 15 -14.38 39.00 32.20
CA GLY A 15 -13.38 39.34 31.18
C GLY A 15 -11.92 39.02 31.55
N LYS A 16 -11.64 38.52 32.76
CA LYS A 16 -10.31 38.08 33.20
C LYS A 16 -10.15 36.56 33.03
N PRO A 17 -8.96 36.09 32.61
CA PRO A 17 -8.66 34.66 32.59
C PRO A 17 -8.57 34.13 34.03
N VAL A 18 -9.09 32.92 34.24
CA VAL A 18 -8.98 32.14 35.47
C VAL A 18 -8.41 30.78 35.09
N HIS A 19 -7.23 30.46 35.60
CA HIS A 19 -6.55 29.20 35.35
C HIS A 19 -7.03 28.14 36.34
N VAL A 20 -7.67 27.10 35.84
CA VAL A 20 -8.24 26.02 36.64
C VAL A 20 -7.52 24.72 36.36
N VAL A 21 -7.00 24.06 37.39
CA VAL A 21 -6.50 22.67 37.30
C VAL A 21 -7.58 21.74 37.84
N VAL A 22 -7.93 20.73 37.04
CA VAL A 22 -8.97 19.75 37.35
C VAL A 22 -8.34 18.39 37.57
N PHE A 23 -8.67 17.74 38.69
CA PHE A 23 -8.33 16.35 38.98
C PHE A 23 -9.60 15.50 38.90
N PHE A 24 -9.67 14.62 37.92
CA PHE A 24 -10.79 13.71 37.72
C PHE A 24 -10.58 12.40 38.49
N THR A 25 -11.58 12.03 39.30
CA THR A 25 -11.46 10.90 40.25
C THR A 25 -11.98 9.57 39.70
N GLY A 26 -12.68 9.57 38.56
CA GLY A 26 -13.34 8.37 38.05
C GLY A 26 -14.68 8.09 38.74
N PRO A 27 -15.12 6.81 38.83
CA PRO A 27 -16.43 6.45 39.38
C PRO A 27 -16.45 6.36 40.91
N ASP A 28 -15.28 6.30 41.55
CA ASP A 28 -15.15 6.11 42.99
C ASP A 28 -14.94 7.43 43.73
N PHE A 29 -15.20 7.41 45.03
CA PHE A 29 -14.96 8.55 45.91
C PHE A 29 -13.46 8.79 46.11
N LEU A 30 -13.07 10.07 46.19
CA LEU A 30 -11.69 10.48 46.39
C LEU A 30 -11.16 10.00 47.74
N THR A 31 -10.02 9.31 47.72
CA THR A 31 -9.31 8.91 48.94
C THR A 31 -8.29 9.95 49.40
N ASP A 32 -7.93 9.92 50.68
CA ASP A 32 -6.90 10.80 51.26
C ASP A 32 -5.53 10.61 50.58
N THR A 33 -5.16 9.37 50.28
CA THR A 33 -3.91 9.05 49.56
C THR A 33 -3.88 9.62 48.14
N GLN A 34 -5.00 9.57 47.41
CA GLN A 34 -5.11 10.16 46.07
C GLN A 34 -5.05 11.68 46.13
N ALA A 35 -5.77 12.29 47.08
CA ALA A 35 -5.72 13.74 47.28
C ALA A 35 -4.29 14.21 47.62
N ALA A 36 -3.63 13.55 48.58
CA ALA A 36 -2.26 13.88 48.95
C ALA A 36 -1.29 13.72 47.77
N HIS A 37 -1.41 12.63 47.00
CA HIS A 37 -0.56 12.39 45.82
C HIS A 37 -0.78 13.44 44.74
N ALA A 38 -2.03 13.76 44.41
CA ALA A 38 -2.37 14.78 43.41
C ALA A 38 -1.81 16.15 43.78
N LEU A 39 -1.96 16.56 45.05
CA LEU A 39 -1.49 17.86 45.53
C LEU A 39 0.04 17.97 45.66
N GLN A 40 0.72 16.87 46.00
CA GLN A 40 2.17 16.89 46.23
C GLN A 40 2.98 16.63 44.96
N ASN A 41 2.50 15.74 44.07
CA ASN A 41 3.27 15.29 42.91
C ASN A 41 2.71 15.84 41.60
N GLN A 42 1.40 15.70 41.35
CA GLN A 42 0.82 16.07 40.04
C GLN A 42 0.67 17.59 39.88
N LEU A 43 0.25 18.30 40.92
CA LEU A 43 0.06 19.75 40.89
C LEU A 43 1.36 20.51 40.57
N SER A 44 2.51 19.95 40.93
CA SER A 44 3.83 20.54 40.65
C SER A 44 4.16 20.65 39.15
N ASN A 45 3.45 19.92 38.30
CA ASN A 45 3.60 19.97 36.84
C ASN A 45 2.93 21.21 36.21
N TYR A 46 2.13 21.96 36.98
CA TYR A 46 1.43 23.14 36.49
C TYR A 46 2.06 24.42 37.01
N VAL A 47 1.91 25.49 36.23
CA VAL A 47 2.04 26.84 36.77
C VAL A 47 0.92 27.02 37.78
N MET A 48 1.24 27.63 38.93
CA MET A 48 0.30 27.83 40.04
C MET A 48 -1.09 28.30 39.55
N PRO A 49 -2.15 27.50 39.73
CA PRO A 49 -3.48 27.85 39.24
C PRO A 49 -4.24 28.78 40.21
N ASP A 50 -5.22 29.50 39.68
CA ASP A 50 -6.14 30.32 40.48
C ASP A 50 -7.10 29.43 41.28
N LEU A 51 -7.51 28.29 40.70
CA LEU A 51 -8.48 27.37 41.27
C LEU A 51 -8.08 25.91 41.01
N LEU A 52 -8.20 25.07 42.03
CA LEU A 52 -8.09 23.62 41.92
C LEU A 52 -9.46 22.96 42.15
N VAL A 53 -9.82 22.03 41.26
CA VAL A 53 -11.11 21.33 41.28
C VAL A 53 -10.91 19.81 41.27
N PHE A 54 -11.40 19.11 42.29
CA PHE A 54 -11.63 17.66 42.20
C PHE A 54 -12.99 17.40 41.56
N LEU A 55 -13.00 16.83 40.37
CA LEU A 55 -14.21 16.53 39.59
C LEU A 55 -14.67 15.09 39.89
N MET A 56 -15.82 14.98 40.56
CA MET A 56 -16.37 13.73 41.08
C MET A 56 -17.81 13.50 40.59
N PRO A 57 -18.31 12.27 40.58
CA PRO A 57 -19.71 11.99 40.26
C PRO A 57 -20.65 12.42 41.40
N GLY A 58 -21.82 12.96 41.06
CA GLY A 58 -22.77 13.55 42.00
C GLY A 58 -23.30 12.61 43.09
N TYR A 59 -23.33 11.30 42.84
CA TYR A 59 -23.70 10.31 43.87
C TYR A 59 -22.71 10.25 45.05
N THR A 60 -21.50 10.80 44.90
CA THR A 60 -20.49 10.87 45.98
C THR A 60 -20.59 12.13 46.84
N LEU A 61 -21.46 13.10 46.48
CA LEU A 61 -21.61 14.35 47.23
C LEU A 61 -22.00 14.11 48.70
N GLY A 62 -22.83 13.10 48.97
CA GLY A 62 -23.21 12.72 50.32
C GLY A 62 -22.00 12.24 51.15
N GLU A 63 -21.10 11.47 50.56
CA GLU A 63 -19.87 10.99 51.19
C GLU A 63 -18.91 12.16 51.50
N LEU A 64 -18.75 13.12 50.58
CA LEU A 64 -17.96 14.32 50.85
C LEU A 64 -18.52 15.12 52.04
N ARG A 65 -19.85 15.33 52.07
CA ARG A 65 -20.49 16.07 53.18
C ARG A 65 -20.34 15.35 54.52
N ALA A 66 -20.36 14.03 54.52
CA ALA A 66 -20.09 13.25 55.73
C ALA A 66 -18.64 13.44 56.21
N GLN A 67 -17.66 13.43 55.30
CA GLN A 67 -16.25 13.71 55.61
C GLN A 67 -16.05 15.15 56.12
N GLN A 68 -16.76 16.14 55.58
CA GLN A 68 -16.72 17.52 56.06
C GLN A 68 -17.26 17.68 57.49
N ALA A 69 -18.26 16.88 57.86
CA ALA A 69 -18.84 16.89 59.20
C ALA A 69 -17.96 16.16 60.23
N GLU A 70 -17.04 15.31 59.78
CA GLU A 70 -16.14 14.55 60.63
C GLU A 70 -14.89 15.36 60.99
N ALA A 71 -14.79 15.78 62.25
CA ALA A 71 -13.67 16.60 62.74
C ALA A 71 -12.29 15.94 62.63
N THR A 72 -12.24 14.61 62.49
CA THR A 72 -11.01 13.80 62.36
C THR A 72 -10.73 13.34 60.93
N SER A 73 -11.45 13.85 59.92
CA SER A 73 -11.26 13.42 58.54
C SER A 73 -9.84 13.72 58.03
N THR A 74 -9.10 12.66 57.69
CA THR A 74 -7.75 12.75 57.08
C THR A 74 -7.83 13.37 55.69
N LEU A 75 -8.86 13.03 54.92
CA LEU A 75 -9.11 13.60 53.59
C LEU A 75 -9.32 15.12 53.65
N MET A 76 -10.17 15.61 54.56
CA MET A 76 -10.40 17.06 54.69
C MET A 76 -9.16 17.80 55.18
N THR A 77 -8.32 17.14 56.00
CA THR A 77 -7.03 17.70 56.43
C THR A 77 -6.08 17.87 55.23
N GLU A 78 -6.00 16.87 54.34
CA GLU A 78 -5.19 16.97 53.12
C GLU A 78 -5.72 18.01 52.13
N LEU A 79 -7.04 18.04 51.89
CA LEU A 79 -7.69 19.01 51.00
C LEU A 79 -7.65 20.46 51.54
N GLY A 80 -7.49 20.63 52.86
CA GLY A 80 -7.39 21.92 53.54
C GLY A 80 -5.96 22.45 53.71
N ARG A 81 -4.93 21.71 53.28
CA ARG A 81 -3.52 22.04 53.51
C ARG A 81 -3.07 23.21 52.64
N GLN A 82 -2.83 24.37 53.25
CA GLN A 82 -2.25 25.56 52.59
C GLN A 82 -0.74 25.63 52.84
N GLY A 83 0.06 25.13 51.90
CA GLY A 83 1.51 25.30 51.89
C GLY A 83 1.95 26.58 51.15
N PRO A 84 3.19 27.05 51.36
CA PRO A 84 3.77 28.06 50.49
C PRO A 84 3.89 27.48 49.08
N GLY A 85 3.11 28.00 48.13
CA GLY A 85 2.98 27.38 46.80
C GLY A 85 1.66 26.62 46.55
N SER A 86 0.69 26.68 47.46
CA SER A 86 -0.67 26.16 47.25
C SER A 86 -1.56 27.11 46.42
N PRO A 87 -2.47 26.60 45.56
CA PRO A 87 -3.46 27.40 44.85
C PRO A 87 -4.33 28.22 45.80
N ARG A 88 -4.86 29.33 45.28
CA ARG A 88 -5.65 30.29 46.08
C ARG A 88 -6.94 29.68 46.62
N THR A 89 -7.56 28.79 45.84
CA THR A 89 -8.84 28.16 46.18
C THR A 89 -8.85 26.68 45.81
N TYR A 90 -9.38 25.86 46.73
CA TYR A 90 -9.61 24.42 46.56
C TYR A 90 -11.10 24.12 46.56
N SER A 91 -11.52 23.24 45.66
CA SER A 91 -12.93 22.91 45.53
C SER A 91 -13.18 21.51 44.98
N CYS A 92 -14.40 21.04 45.19
CA CYS A 92 -14.94 19.82 44.62
C CYS A 92 -16.13 20.18 43.72
N ALA A 93 -16.14 19.66 42.49
CA ALA A 93 -17.24 19.83 41.55
C ALA A 93 -17.86 18.47 41.25
N PHE A 94 -19.18 18.46 41.05
CA PHE A 94 -19.94 17.23 40.95
C PHE A 94 -20.80 17.21 39.70
N TYR A 95 -20.70 16.14 38.91
CA TYR A 95 -21.49 15.96 37.69
C TYR A 95 -22.64 14.97 37.86
N ASP A 96 -23.74 15.22 37.14
CA ASP A 96 -24.92 14.37 37.13
C ASP A 96 -24.85 13.25 36.08
N VAL A 97 -25.95 12.49 35.96
CA VAL A 97 -26.11 11.41 34.95
C VAL A 97 -26.01 11.90 33.50
N ASN A 98 -26.15 13.21 33.25
CA ASN A 98 -26.01 13.82 31.94
C ASN A 98 -24.59 14.35 31.71
N GLY A 99 -23.64 14.09 32.61
CA GLY A 99 -22.29 14.63 32.55
C GLY A 99 -22.22 16.14 32.76
N THR A 100 -23.28 16.76 33.29
CA THR A 100 -23.33 18.20 33.57
C THR A 100 -22.92 18.45 35.00
N ILE A 101 -22.01 19.41 35.23
CA ILE A 101 -21.61 19.82 36.58
C ILE A 101 -22.75 20.60 37.23
N THR A 102 -23.44 20.00 38.20
CA THR A 102 -24.62 20.56 38.87
C THR A 102 -24.34 21.10 40.25
N ASP A 103 -23.31 20.58 40.93
CA ASP A 103 -22.99 20.92 42.32
C ASP A 103 -21.51 21.29 42.46
N TYR A 104 -21.24 22.14 43.45
CA TYR A 104 -19.92 22.67 43.74
C TYR A 104 -19.80 22.85 45.25
N VAL A 105 -18.65 22.50 45.80
CA VAL A 105 -18.34 22.65 47.23
C VAL A 105 -16.98 23.33 47.33
N ASN A 106 -16.95 24.52 47.93
CA ASN A 106 -15.70 25.17 48.30
C ASN A 106 -15.11 24.44 49.52
N ILE A 107 -13.83 24.07 49.43
CA ILE A 107 -13.13 23.39 50.51
C ILE A 107 -12.29 24.39 51.32
N SER A 108 -11.51 25.22 50.63
CA SER A 108 -10.71 26.28 51.25
C SER A 108 -10.39 27.40 50.25
N GLY A 109 -10.04 28.57 50.77
CA GLY A 109 -9.78 29.78 49.96
C GLY A 109 -11.00 30.71 49.84
N PRO A 110 -10.88 31.86 49.15
CA PRO A 110 -11.95 32.83 49.03
C PRO A 110 -13.11 32.34 48.12
N GLU A 111 -14.35 32.62 48.51
CA GLU A 111 -15.58 32.31 47.76
C GLU A 111 -15.83 33.32 46.62
N GLU A 112 -14.98 33.32 45.58
CA GLU A 112 -15.01 34.30 44.48
C GLU A 112 -15.96 33.94 43.32
N ARG A 113 -17.25 33.64 43.58
CA ARG A 113 -18.25 33.23 42.56
C ARG A 113 -17.81 32.07 41.63
N PHE A 114 -16.81 31.27 42.05
CA PHE A 114 -16.31 30.14 41.25
C PHE A 114 -17.35 29.05 41.01
N GLU A 115 -18.34 28.90 41.90
CA GLU A 115 -19.47 27.99 41.69
C GLU A 115 -20.19 28.28 40.37
N THR A 116 -20.56 29.54 40.13
CA THR A 116 -21.25 29.94 38.90
C THR A 116 -20.34 29.78 37.68
N LEU A 117 -19.05 30.09 37.83
CA LEU A 117 -18.04 29.92 36.77
C LEU A 117 -17.94 28.45 36.34
N ILE A 118 -17.77 27.53 37.28
CA ILE A 118 -17.59 26.09 37.00
C ILE A 118 -18.87 25.48 36.41
N LYS A 119 -20.04 25.74 37.02
CA LYS A 119 -21.32 25.19 36.55
C LYS A 119 -21.67 25.68 35.14
N SER A 120 -21.48 26.97 34.84
CA SER A 120 -21.76 27.53 33.52
C SER A 120 -20.79 27.06 32.42
N ASN A 121 -19.59 26.60 32.79
CA ASN A 121 -18.54 26.14 31.87
C ASN A 121 -18.36 24.62 31.85
N SER A 122 -19.34 23.84 32.33
CA SER A 122 -19.27 22.36 32.37
C SER A 122 -18.83 21.73 31.04
N LYS A 123 -19.38 22.20 29.90
CA LYS A 123 -19.00 21.69 28.57
C LYS A 123 -17.57 22.03 28.18
N ALA A 124 -17.10 23.22 28.54
CA ALA A 124 -15.73 23.66 28.26
C ALA A 124 -14.72 22.85 29.06
N ILE A 125 -15.02 22.56 30.32
CA ILE A 125 -14.19 21.71 31.21
C ILE A 125 -14.08 20.29 30.64
N ALA A 126 -15.21 19.67 30.27
CA ALA A 126 -15.21 18.33 29.66
C ALA A 126 -14.41 18.31 28.33
N LYS A 127 -14.56 19.33 27.49
CA LYS A 127 -13.82 19.45 26.23
C LYS A 127 -12.32 19.65 26.46
N ALA A 128 -11.92 20.39 27.49
CA ALA A 128 -10.52 20.62 27.84
C ALA A 128 -9.83 19.30 28.22
N GLY A 129 -10.43 18.49 29.09
CA GLY A 129 -9.84 17.20 29.44
C GLY A 129 -9.88 16.18 28.31
N LEU A 130 -10.88 16.19 27.42
CA LEU A 130 -10.83 15.38 26.19
C LEU A 130 -9.66 15.78 25.28
N THR A 131 -9.42 17.09 25.16
CA THR A 131 -8.30 17.62 24.37
C THR A 131 -6.96 17.22 25.00
N HIS A 132 -6.87 17.24 26.32
CA HIS A 132 -5.69 16.77 27.05
C HIS A 132 -5.47 15.27 26.83
N LEU A 133 -6.51 14.45 26.97
CA LEU A 133 -6.46 13.00 26.76
C LEU A 133 -5.95 12.65 25.35
N VAL A 134 -6.51 13.28 24.33
CA VAL A 134 -6.09 13.07 22.93
C VAL A 134 -4.61 13.39 22.71
N LYS A 135 -4.08 14.44 23.35
CA LYS A 135 -2.66 14.81 23.26
C LYS A 135 -1.75 13.76 23.88
N LEU A 136 -2.16 13.15 24.99
CA LEU A 136 -1.37 12.11 25.67
C LEU A 136 -1.40 10.77 24.93
N SER A 137 -2.52 10.43 24.30
CA SER A 137 -2.75 9.10 23.73
C SER A 137 -2.14 8.83 22.34
N ASN A 138 -1.52 9.82 21.68
CA ASN A 138 -0.94 9.68 20.34
C ASN A 138 -1.86 8.94 19.33
N VAL A 139 -3.13 9.35 19.26
CA VAL A 139 -4.20 8.67 18.50
C VAL A 139 -4.04 8.76 16.98
N LEU A 140 -3.16 9.63 16.47
CA LEU A 140 -2.88 9.77 15.04
C LEU A 140 -1.62 8.97 14.67
N LYS A 141 -1.79 7.93 13.85
CA LYS A 141 -0.70 7.10 13.35
C LYS A 141 -0.35 7.52 11.93
N LYS A 142 0.90 7.95 11.73
CA LYS A 142 1.45 8.23 10.40
C LYS A 142 1.88 6.92 9.75
N ALA A 143 1.51 6.73 8.49
CA ALA A 143 1.98 5.62 7.69
C ALA A 143 3.49 5.79 7.43
N PRO A 144 4.27 4.69 7.41
CA PRO A 144 5.64 4.71 6.93
C PRO A 144 5.73 5.28 5.50
N ALA A 145 6.87 5.86 5.16
CA ALA A 145 7.06 6.44 3.85
C ALA A 145 6.87 5.38 2.75
N GLY A 146 6.09 5.73 1.71
CA GLY A 146 5.72 4.81 0.63
C GLY A 146 4.49 3.94 0.89
N PHE A 147 3.90 4.05 2.08
CA PHE A 147 2.67 3.37 2.45
C PHE A 147 1.53 4.35 2.71
N PHE A 148 0.32 3.91 2.41
CA PHE A 148 -0.91 4.58 2.83
C PHE A 148 -1.82 3.56 3.50
N TYR A 149 -2.54 3.95 4.53
CA TYR A 149 -3.60 3.12 5.09
C TYR A 149 -4.76 3.03 4.11
N SER A 150 -5.14 1.83 3.71
CA SER A 150 -6.32 1.63 2.86
C SER A 150 -7.60 1.91 3.66
N LYS A 151 -8.52 2.66 3.06
CA LYS A 151 -9.88 2.82 3.57
C LYS A 151 -10.83 1.87 2.82
N PRO A 152 -11.91 1.39 3.47
CA PRO A 152 -12.94 0.58 2.81
C PRO A 152 -13.63 1.25 1.61
N SER A 153 -13.54 2.58 1.50
CA SER A 153 -14.08 3.39 0.40
C SER A 153 -13.17 3.47 -0.83
N SER A 154 -12.24 2.53 -1.00
CA SER A 154 -11.20 2.50 -2.05
C SER A 154 -10.22 3.69 -2.06
N ARG A 155 -10.29 4.58 -1.06
CA ARG A 155 -9.34 5.68 -0.85
C ARG A 155 -8.19 5.23 0.04
N ALA A 156 -7.08 5.96 0.02
CA ALA A 156 -5.97 5.70 0.94
C ALA A 156 -5.53 7.00 1.64
N SER A 157 -4.99 6.89 2.86
CA SER A 157 -4.56 8.05 3.67
C SER A 157 -3.22 7.77 4.32
N ASN A 158 -2.33 8.76 4.35
CA ASN A 158 -1.05 8.64 5.03
C ASN A 158 -1.16 8.77 6.56
N TYR A 159 -2.35 9.07 7.09
CA TYR A 159 -2.67 8.97 8.52
C TYR A 159 -3.85 8.04 8.79
N PHE A 160 -3.80 7.38 9.95
CA PHE A 160 -4.89 6.59 10.53
C PHE A 160 -5.20 7.08 11.94
N ILE A 161 -6.49 7.18 12.29
CA ILE A 161 -6.93 7.56 13.64
C ILE A 161 -7.20 6.26 14.42
N ARG A 162 -6.38 5.98 15.43
CA ARG A 162 -6.54 4.83 16.32
C ARG A 162 -7.14 5.28 17.67
N ALA A 163 -8.47 5.27 17.76
CA ALA A 163 -9.17 5.70 18.97
C ALA A 163 -8.97 4.76 20.17
N GLU A 164 -8.58 3.50 19.96
CA GLU A 164 -8.25 2.55 21.04
C GLU A 164 -7.17 3.11 21.98
N ASP A 165 -6.23 3.92 21.46
CA ASP A 165 -5.16 4.47 22.29
C ASP A 165 -5.66 5.49 23.34
N LEU A 166 -6.91 5.98 23.21
CA LEU A 166 -7.58 6.76 24.27
C LEU A 166 -7.88 5.91 25.52
N LEU A 167 -7.89 4.59 25.39
CA LEU A 167 -8.30 3.64 26.41
C LEU A 167 -7.10 2.94 27.06
N SER A 168 -5.92 3.57 26.99
CA SER A 168 -4.66 3.04 27.51
C SER A 168 -4.68 2.82 29.03
N GLU A 169 -5.48 3.59 29.75
CA GLU A 169 -5.58 3.55 31.21
C GLU A 169 -7.05 3.55 31.67
N THR A 170 -7.29 3.03 32.87
CA THR A 170 -8.63 2.91 33.45
C THR A 170 -9.30 4.28 33.62
N LEU A 171 -8.58 5.28 34.16
CA LEU A 171 -9.15 6.62 34.34
C LEU A 171 -9.41 7.34 33.02
N HIS A 172 -8.66 7.05 31.96
CA HIS A 172 -8.94 7.57 30.62
C HIS A 172 -10.25 7.02 30.05
N ALA A 173 -10.50 5.71 30.21
CA ALA A 173 -11.77 5.10 29.82
C ALA A 173 -12.95 5.69 30.59
N HIS A 174 -12.78 5.95 31.90
CA HIS A 174 -13.80 6.60 32.72
C HIS A 174 -14.02 8.06 32.33
N TYR A 175 -12.97 8.83 32.02
CA TYR A 175 -13.13 10.21 31.58
C TYR A 175 -13.86 10.28 30.23
N LEU A 176 -13.51 9.40 29.29
CA LEU A 176 -14.20 9.30 28.02
C LEU A 176 -15.68 8.88 28.22
N ALA A 177 -15.96 7.98 29.15
CA ALA A 177 -17.34 7.62 29.51
C ALA A 177 -18.12 8.79 30.12
N PHE A 178 -17.50 9.56 31.02
CA PHE A 178 -18.05 10.81 31.56
C PHE A 178 -18.42 11.78 30.42
N ALA A 179 -17.51 11.97 29.46
CA ALA A 179 -17.76 12.84 28.31
C ALA A 179 -18.86 12.32 27.36
N CYS A 180 -19.12 11.01 27.37
CA CYS A 180 -20.18 10.37 26.60
C CYS A 180 -21.55 10.35 27.28
N LEU A 181 -21.67 10.64 28.59
CA LEU A 181 -22.96 10.68 29.31
C LEU A 181 -24.01 11.59 28.64
N PRO A 182 -23.68 12.82 28.15
CA PRO A 182 -24.63 13.66 27.43
C PRO A 182 -25.28 12.99 26.20
N LEU A 183 -24.57 12.06 25.55
CA LEU A 183 -25.06 11.38 24.33
C LEU A 183 -26.27 10.50 24.62
N ILE A 184 -26.41 10.00 25.86
CA ILE A 184 -27.57 9.21 26.28
C ILE A 184 -28.82 10.08 26.35
N ASN A 185 -28.67 11.34 26.76
CA ASN A 185 -29.77 12.29 26.77
C ASN A 185 -30.12 12.76 25.36
N ILE A 186 -29.12 13.07 24.52
CA ILE A 186 -29.32 13.43 23.11
C ILE A 186 -30.06 12.32 22.36
N ALA A 187 -29.73 11.05 22.61
CA ALA A 187 -30.40 9.91 22.01
C ALA A 187 -31.91 9.81 22.32
N LYS A 188 -32.41 10.53 23.35
CA LYS A 188 -33.84 10.55 23.70
C LYS A 188 -34.63 11.62 22.92
N GLU A 189 -33.94 12.57 22.27
CA GLU A 189 -34.57 13.68 21.53
C GLU A 189 -35.40 13.22 20.33
N ASP A 190 -35.15 12.00 19.84
CA ASP A 190 -35.92 11.37 18.76
C ASP A 190 -37.27 10.77 19.18
N GLY A 191 -37.56 10.71 20.49
CA GLY A 191 -38.82 10.17 21.02
C GLY A 191 -38.90 8.63 21.09
N LEU A 192 -37.84 7.89 20.76
CA LEU A 192 -37.82 6.41 20.80
C LEU A 192 -37.48 5.82 22.18
N GLY A 193 -37.35 6.67 23.21
CA GLY A 193 -37.05 6.26 24.58
C GLY A 193 -35.56 5.98 24.84
N VAL A 194 -35.24 5.48 26.04
CA VAL A 194 -33.84 5.20 26.44
C VAL A 194 -33.29 4.02 25.62
N PRO A 195 -32.10 4.14 25.00
CA PRO A 195 -31.51 3.03 24.25
C PRO A 195 -31.23 1.81 25.15
N ASP A 196 -31.69 0.62 24.74
CA ASP A 196 -31.45 -0.66 25.43
C ASP A 196 -30.22 -1.40 24.89
N ILE A 197 -29.74 -1.03 23.71
CA ILE A 197 -28.60 -1.65 23.01
C ILE A 197 -27.56 -0.58 22.69
N LEU A 198 -26.30 -0.93 22.90
CA LEU A 198 -25.13 -0.17 22.47
C LEU A 198 -24.37 -0.95 21.38
N TYR A 199 -24.28 -0.38 20.19
CA TYR A 199 -23.45 -0.87 19.11
C TYR A 199 -22.10 -0.12 19.08
N LEU A 200 -21.04 -0.88 18.88
CA LEU A 200 -19.67 -0.40 18.74
C LEU A 200 -19.18 -0.78 17.35
N ASP A 201 -18.57 0.14 16.62
CA ASP A 201 -17.94 -0.17 15.33
C ASP A 201 -16.78 -1.14 15.46
N THR A 202 -16.11 -1.13 16.61
CA THR A 202 -15.06 -2.06 17.01
C THR A 202 -15.23 -2.48 18.47
N ILE A 203 -14.88 -3.74 18.77
CA ILE A 203 -14.81 -4.23 20.15
C ILE A 203 -13.72 -3.51 20.98
N ALA A 204 -12.78 -2.79 20.35
CA ALA A 204 -11.77 -2.00 21.05
C ALA A 204 -12.39 -0.90 21.95
N LEU A 205 -13.63 -0.47 21.68
CA LEU A 205 -14.38 0.46 22.53
C LEU A 205 -15.07 -0.19 23.74
N LEU A 206 -14.89 -1.49 23.97
CA LEU A 206 -15.52 -2.19 25.11
C LEU A 206 -15.17 -1.58 26.48
N PRO A 207 -13.93 -1.15 26.77
CA PRO A 207 -13.60 -0.46 28.04
C PRO A 207 -14.42 0.82 28.26
N LEU A 208 -14.67 1.60 27.20
CA LEU A 208 -15.55 2.77 27.23
C LEU A 208 -16.99 2.35 27.58
N ALA A 209 -17.51 1.34 26.86
CA ALA A 209 -18.88 0.86 27.07
C ALA A 209 -19.10 0.35 28.51
N LEU A 210 -18.15 -0.41 29.06
CA LEU A 210 -18.22 -0.90 30.43
C LEU A 210 -18.09 0.23 31.46
N SER A 211 -17.21 1.21 31.22
CA SER A 211 -17.08 2.39 32.07
C SER A 211 -18.38 3.21 32.09
N LEU A 212 -19.06 3.31 30.96
CA LEU A 212 -20.37 3.96 30.86
C LEU A 212 -21.45 3.18 31.65
N GLN A 213 -21.45 1.85 31.58
CA GLN A 213 -22.36 1.01 32.39
C GLN A 213 -22.17 1.23 33.89
N VAL A 214 -20.93 1.38 34.35
CA VAL A 214 -20.63 1.68 35.76
C VAL A 214 -21.28 2.99 36.19
N TYR A 215 -21.12 4.06 35.40
CA TYR A 215 -21.76 5.34 35.71
C TYR A 215 -23.28 5.23 35.73
N LEU A 216 -23.88 4.62 34.70
CA LEU A 216 -25.34 4.47 34.64
C LEU A 216 -25.88 3.71 35.84
N MET A 217 -25.24 2.60 36.21
CA MET A 217 -25.61 1.82 37.39
C MET A 217 -25.52 2.65 38.68
N ARG A 218 -24.41 3.38 38.88
CA ARG A 218 -24.19 4.17 40.11
C ARG A 218 -25.10 5.41 40.20
N PHE A 219 -25.53 5.97 39.07
CA PHE A 219 -26.55 7.01 38.99
C PHE A 219 -28.00 6.46 38.99
N GLU A 220 -28.18 5.15 39.23
CA GLU A 220 -29.49 4.49 39.22
C GLU A 220 -30.26 4.66 37.88
N HIS A 221 -29.53 4.84 36.78
CA HIS A 221 -30.07 4.93 35.43
C HIS A 221 -30.08 3.55 34.77
N PRO A 222 -31.07 3.25 33.89
CA PRO A 222 -31.06 2.03 33.10
C PRO A 222 -29.74 1.82 32.36
N VAL A 223 -29.20 0.61 32.50
CA VAL A 223 -28.00 0.09 31.83
C VAL A 223 -28.35 -0.54 30.48
N PHE A 224 -27.39 -0.64 29.56
CA PHE A 224 -27.60 -1.33 28.28
C PHE A 224 -27.78 -2.83 28.53
N ALA A 225 -28.85 -3.41 27.98
CA ALA A 225 -29.11 -4.84 28.05
C ALA A 225 -28.17 -5.65 27.15
N ASN A 226 -27.69 -5.05 26.05
CA ASN A 226 -26.69 -5.66 25.17
C ASN A 226 -25.68 -4.63 24.69
N ILE A 227 -24.41 -5.04 24.65
CA ILE A 227 -23.32 -4.31 24.00
C ILE A 227 -22.80 -5.21 22.88
N ARG A 228 -22.72 -4.70 21.64
CA ARG A 228 -22.38 -5.50 20.45
C ARG A 228 -21.39 -4.77 19.55
N SER A 229 -20.39 -5.49 19.04
CA SER A 229 -19.59 -5.00 17.91
C SER A 229 -20.33 -5.28 16.60
N PHE A 230 -20.26 -4.35 15.65
CA PHE A 230 -20.74 -4.54 14.27
C PHE A 230 -19.62 -4.55 13.23
N HIS A 231 -18.35 -4.70 13.65
CA HIS A 231 -17.21 -4.89 12.73
C HIS A 231 -17.11 -3.81 11.63
N SER A 232 -17.45 -2.56 11.98
CA SER A 232 -17.35 -1.39 11.12
C SER A 232 -18.05 -1.55 9.76
N HIS A 233 -17.39 -1.19 8.65
CA HIS A 233 -17.97 -1.28 7.31
C HIS A 233 -18.28 -2.72 6.88
N GLU A 234 -17.48 -3.71 7.31
CA GLU A 234 -17.68 -5.09 6.89
C GLU A 234 -18.98 -5.69 7.43
N GLY A 235 -19.29 -5.47 8.71
CA GLY A 235 -20.53 -6.02 9.29
C GLY A 235 -21.77 -5.36 8.71
N LEU A 236 -21.75 -4.06 8.41
CA LEU A 236 -22.89 -3.41 7.74
C LEU A 236 -23.12 -3.91 6.31
N ILE A 237 -22.06 -4.31 5.59
CA ILE A 237 -22.17 -4.86 4.23
C ILE A 237 -22.63 -6.32 4.26
N LYS A 238 -22.06 -7.13 5.18
CA LYS A 238 -22.34 -8.58 5.29
C LYS A 238 -23.70 -8.86 5.93
N ASP A 239 -24.01 -8.17 7.02
CA ASP A 239 -25.16 -8.50 7.89
C ASP A 239 -26.41 -7.69 7.55
N GLY A 240 -26.27 -6.61 6.78
CA GLY A 240 -27.38 -5.71 6.44
C GLY A 240 -27.92 -4.96 7.67
N PRO A 241 -29.23 -4.64 7.72
CA PRO A 241 -29.85 -3.97 8.86
C PRO A 241 -29.72 -4.79 10.15
N LEU A 242 -29.13 -4.19 11.18
CA LEU A 242 -28.82 -4.86 12.43
C LEU A 242 -30.03 -4.91 13.38
N PRO A 243 -30.16 -5.93 14.24
CA PRO A 243 -31.29 -6.07 15.14
C PRO A 243 -31.48 -4.85 16.05
N LYS A 244 -32.70 -4.28 16.05
CA LYS A 244 -33.08 -3.08 16.84
C LYS A 244 -32.16 -1.86 16.64
N ALA A 245 -31.42 -1.78 15.54
CA ALA A 245 -30.43 -0.73 15.33
C ALA A 245 -31.03 0.68 15.23
N VAL A 246 -32.30 0.80 14.79
CA VAL A 246 -33.04 2.08 14.77
C VAL A 246 -33.16 2.72 16.16
N SER A 247 -33.28 1.92 17.21
CA SER A 247 -33.43 2.36 18.60
C SER A 247 -32.18 2.10 19.43
N ALA A 248 -31.06 1.73 18.82
CA ALA A 248 -29.80 1.50 19.53
C ALA A 248 -28.94 2.75 19.54
N LEU A 249 -28.11 2.93 20.57
CA LEU A 249 -27.02 3.90 20.56
C LEU A 249 -25.84 3.29 19.79
N CYS A 250 -25.20 4.05 18.91
CA CYS A 250 -24.07 3.61 18.12
C CYS A 250 -22.84 4.48 18.38
N PHE A 251 -21.74 3.87 18.81
CA PHE A 251 -20.44 4.51 18.93
C PHE A 251 -19.53 4.06 17.79
N ILE A 252 -18.98 5.05 17.09
CA ILE A 252 -17.99 4.90 16.04
C ILE A 252 -16.67 5.45 16.57
N SER A 253 -15.65 4.61 16.63
CA SER A 253 -14.32 4.89 17.16
C SER A 253 -13.67 6.10 16.51
N ALA A 254 -13.56 6.12 15.18
CA ALA A 254 -13.03 7.26 14.46
C ALA A 254 -13.53 7.33 13.03
N SER A 255 -13.59 8.53 12.47
CA SER A 255 -13.87 8.72 11.05
C SER A 255 -13.25 10.01 10.52
N THR A 256 -12.67 9.98 9.32
CA THR A 256 -12.13 11.20 8.69
C THR A 256 -13.24 12.18 8.32
N GLN A 257 -14.37 11.67 7.81
CA GLN A 257 -15.49 12.44 7.23
C GLN A 257 -16.85 11.84 7.64
N CYS A 258 -16.91 11.21 8.82
CA CYS A 258 -18.12 10.55 9.34
C CYS A 258 -18.82 9.54 8.39
N GLY A 259 -18.09 8.96 7.43
CA GLY A 259 -18.67 8.08 6.40
C GLY A 259 -19.33 6.80 6.94
N LEU A 260 -18.77 6.23 8.02
CA LEU A 260 -19.39 5.06 8.67
C LEU A 260 -20.72 5.44 9.36
N ALA A 261 -20.83 6.65 9.90
CA ALA A 261 -22.07 7.16 10.50
C ALA A 261 -23.15 7.36 9.43
N GLN A 262 -22.78 7.94 8.28
CA GLN A 262 -23.68 8.07 7.12
C GLN A 262 -24.19 6.70 6.66
N GLN A 263 -23.31 5.71 6.58
CA GLN A 263 -23.69 4.35 6.23
C GLN A 263 -24.60 3.71 7.28
N TRP A 264 -24.30 3.89 8.57
CA TRP A 264 -25.14 3.38 9.67
C TRP A 264 -26.56 3.94 9.59
N VAL A 265 -26.70 5.26 9.49
CA VAL A 265 -28.01 5.95 9.36
C VAL A 265 -28.77 5.42 8.15
N LYS A 266 -28.08 5.25 7.00
CA LYS A 266 -28.69 4.77 5.76
C LYS A 266 -29.15 3.32 5.84
N VAL A 267 -28.34 2.42 6.40
CA VAL A 267 -28.63 0.97 6.45
C VAL A 267 -29.66 0.64 7.52
N ASN A 268 -29.57 1.28 8.68
CA ASN A 268 -30.40 0.95 9.84
C ASN A 268 -31.59 1.89 10.04
N SER A 269 -31.72 2.93 9.21
CA SER A 269 -32.72 4.00 9.36
C SER A 269 -32.69 4.65 10.75
N ALA A 270 -31.51 4.68 11.39
CA ALA A 270 -31.34 5.18 12.75
C ALA A 270 -31.29 6.73 12.77
N PRO A 271 -31.92 7.38 13.77
CA PRO A 271 -31.80 8.84 13.93
C PRO A 271 -30.35 9.28 14.17
N PRO A 272 -29.89 10.41 13.59
CA PRO A 272 -28.54 10.93 13.83
C PRO A 272 -28.20 11.20 15.30
N THR A 273 -29.22 11.51 16.11
CA THR A 273 -29.11 11.70 17.57
C THR A 273 -28.66 10.44 18.32
N ARG A 274 -28.78 9.25 17.72
CA ARG A 274 -28.32 7.98 18.29
C ARG A 274 -26.95 7.52 17.77
N VAL A 275 -26.28 8.32 16.97
CA VAL A 275 -24.98 7.97 16.41
C VAL A 275 -23.95 8.97 16.91
N ALA A 276 -22.84 8.47 17.45
CA ALA A 276 -21.72 9.30 17.86
C ALA A 276 -20.41 8.80 17.27
N THR A 277 -19.59 9.73 16.78
CA THR A 277 -18.21 9.46 16.36
C THR A 277 -17.26 10.07 17.40
N ILE A 278 -16.41 9.25 18.00
CA ILE A 278 -15.54 9.65 19.11
C ILE A 278 -14.47 10.64 18.61
N LEU A 279 -13.75 10.27 17.53
CA LEU A 279 -12.72 11.12 16.93
C LEU A 279 -13.01 11.39 15.44
N SER A 280 -12.94 12.66 15.03
CA SER A 280 -13.06 13.04 13.62
C SER A 280 -12.19 14.25 13.28
N PHE A 281 -11.86 14.44 12.00
CA PHE A 281 -11.33 15.74 11.54
C PHE A 281 -12.46 16.74 11.25
N GLU A 282 -13.69 16.26 11.06
CA GLU A 282 -14.87 17.12 10.92
C GLU A 282 -15.39 17.58 12.28
N SER A 283 -15.74 18.86 12.37
CA SER A 283 -16.29 19.45 13.59
C SER A 283 -17.78 19.20 13.80
N SER A 284 -18.50 18.83 12.75
CA SER A 284 -19.95 18.67 12.76
C SER A 284 -20.39 17.74 11.64
N SER A 285 -21.44 16.96 11.86
CA SER A 285 -22.03 16.05 10.89
C SER A 285 -23.55 16.05 11.05
N GLU A 286 -24.29 15.92 9.93
CA GLU A 286 -25.75 15.76 9.95
C GLU A 286 -26.17 14.33 10.36
N CYS A 287 -25.22 13.37 10.35
CA CYS A 287 -25.49 11.96 10.59
C CYS A 287 -25.05 11.46 11.96
N CYS A 288 -24.28 12.25 12.73
CA CYS A 288 -23.85 11.87 14.08
C CYS A 288 -23.39 13.07 14.91
N SER A 289 -23.37 12.88 16.23
CA SER A 289 -22.64 13.75 17.16
C SER A 289 -21.14 13.44 17.10
N VAL A 290 -20.29 14.46 16.91
CA VAL A 290 -18.83 14.31 17.00
C VAL A 290 -18.37 14.68 18.41
N LEU A 291 -17.72 13.75 19.11
CA LEU A 291 -17.29 13.98 20.50
C LEU A 291 -16.04 14.88 20.56
N HIS A 292 -15.03 14.60 19.73
CA HIS A 292 -13.82 15.43 19.65
C HIS A 292 -13.29 15.57 18.22
N THR A 293 -12.91 16.80 17.88
CA THR A 293 -12.36 17.16 16.57
C THR A 293 -10.84 17.26 16.63
N LEU A 294 -10.16 16.42 15.87
CA LEU A 294 -8.71 16.41 15.71
C LEU A 294 -8.27 17.52 14.75
N LYS A 295 -7.11 18.12 15.03
CA LYS A 295 -6.44 18.99 14.05
C LYS A 295 -5.84 18.12 12.95
N GLN A 296 -6.19 18.42 11.70
CA GLN A 296 -5.60 17.75 10.54
C GLN A 296 -4.12 18.15 10.39
N PRO A 297 -3.18 17.19 10.22
CA PRO A 297 -1.77 17.49 9.94
C PRO A 297 -1.58 18.27 8.63
N GLU A 298 -0.54 19.11 8.56
CA GLU A 298 -0.23 19.90 7.36
C GLU A 298 0.20 19.03 6.17
N ASP A 299 0.83 17.88 6.45
CA ASP A 299 1.26 16.89 5.47
C ASP A 299 0.21 15.79 5.24
N PHE A 300 -1.06 16.02 5.58
CA PHE A 300 -2.12 15.04 5.35
C PHE A 300 -2.39 14.86 3.86
N GLU A 301 -2.26 13.62 3.39
CA GLU A 301 -2.47 13.25 2.00
C GLU A 301 -3.54 12.14 1.91
N MET A 302 -4.46 12.30 0.95
CA MET A 302 -5.48 11.31 0.63
C MET A 302 -5.44 10.99 -0.86
N LEU A 303 -5.19 9.73 -1.20
CA LEU A 303 -5.12 9.26 -2.58
C LEU A 303 -6.48 8.76 -3.07
N GLY A 304 -6.81 9.10 -4.32
CA GLY A 304 -8.02 8.68 -5.01
C GLY A 304 -7.94 7.28 -5.66
N GLU A 305 -9.06 6.78 -6.17
CA GLU A 305 -9.09 5.60 -7.03
C GLU A 305 -8.34 5.91 -8.34
N GLY A 306 -7.22 5.23 -8.59
CA GLY A 306 -6.41 5.36 -9.81
C GLY A 306 -4.98 5.88 -9.61
N GLU A 307 -4.71 6.54 -8.48
CA GLU A 307 -3.37 7.06 -8.11
C GLU A 307 -2.50 6.01 -7.39
N LEU A 308 -3.03 4.78 -7.24
CA LEU A 308 -2.42 3.67 -6.51
C LEU A 308 -1.27 2.96 -7.26
N GLY A 309 -0.84 3.50 -8.41
CA GLY A 309 0.13 2.88 -9.30
C GLY A 309 1.51 2.69 -8.66
N GLY A 310 1.72 1.57 -7.95
CA GLY A 310 2.99 1.22 -7.29
C GLY A 310 3.07 1.61 -5.81
N ILE A 311 2.03 2.24 -5.24
CA ILE A 311 1.94 2.61 -3.82
C ILE A 311 1.37 1.42 -3.03
N ARG A 312 2.06 0.98 -1.98
CA ARG A 312 1.63 -0.16 -1.16
C ARG A 312 0.65 0.29 -0.08
N LEU A 313 -0.45 -0.44 0.07
CA LEU A 313 -1.49 -0.12 1.03
C LEU A 313 -1.33 -0.95 2.30
N ILE A 314 -1.32 -0.29 3.46
CA ILE A 314 -1.49 -0.96 4.75
C ILE A 314 -2.99 -1.23 4.90
N ARG A 315 -3.35 -2.50 4.76
CA ARG A 315 -4.70 -2.95 5.10
C ARG A 315 -4.80 -3.12 6.59
N ILE A 316 -5.67 -2.32 7.19
CA ILE A 316 -5.98 -2.44 8.60
C ILE A 316 -7.01 -3.57 8.72
N HIS A 317 -6.56 -4.73 9.18
CA HIS A 317 -7.38 -5.93 9.33
C HIS A 317 -7.80 -6.15 10.79
N GLY A 318 -9.00 -6.69 10.96
CA GLY A 318 -9.53 -7.12 12.26
C GLY A 318 -10.13 -5.98 13.10
N GLU A 319 -10.83 -6.36 14.18
CA GLU A 319 -11.55 -5.40 15.02
C GLU A 319 -10.62 -4.44 15.77
N ARG A 320 -9.42 -4.87 16.14
CA ARG A 320 -8.49 -4.03 16.94
C ARG A 320 -7.61 -3.08 16.12
N PHE A 321 -7.79 -3.06 14.80
CA PHE A 321 -7.07 -2.17 13.90
C PHE A 321 -5.53 -2.19 14.11
N VAL A 322 -4.95 -3.37 14.32
CA VAL A 322 -3.51 -3.54 14.59
C VAL A 322 -2.73 -3.51 13.27
N ALA A 323 -1.74 -2.63 13.18
CA ALA A 323 -0.75 -2.60 12.11
C ALA A 323 0.66 -2.73 12.72
N GLU A 324 1.09 -3.96 13.02
CA GLU A 324 2.49 -4.21 13.38
C GLU A 324 3.30 -4.44 12.11
N HIS A 325 4.17 -3.48 11.79
CA HIS A 325 5.09 -3.58 10.68
C HIS A 325 6.31 -4.39 11.11
N SER A 326 6.74 -5.33 10.28
CA SER A 326 8.07 -5.91 10.37
C SER A 326 9.07 -4.96 9.70
N GLU A 327 10.28 -4.84 10.23
CA GLU A 327 11.35 -4.06 9.59
C GLU A 327 11.52 -4.48 8.12
N ALA A 328 11.73 -3.51 7.24
CA ALA A 328 11.93 -3.79 5.82
C ALA A 328 13.16 -4.67 5.64
N ARG A 329 13.01 -5.71 4.83
CA ARG A 329 14.09 -6.62 4.49
C ARG A 329 14.80 -6.10 3.25
N VAL A 330 16.09 -5.85 3.37
CA VAL A 330 16.92 -5.53 2.21
C VAL A 330 17.56 -6.80 1.67
N MET A 331 17.50 -6.99 0.35
CA MET A 331 17.87 -8.25 -0.28
C MET A 331 18.85 -8.03 -1.44
N ASN A 332 19.92 -8.82 -1.43
CA ASN A 332 20.84 -8.95 -2.56
C ASN A 332 20.33 -10.03 -3.53
N ILE A 333 20.50 -9.79 -4.83
CA ILE A 333 20.21 -10.79 -5.87
C ILE A 333 21.49 -11.58 -6.18
N GLY A 334 21.35 -12.90 -6.18
CA GLY A 334 22.44 -13.85 -6.39
C GLY A 334 22.03 -15.03 -7.27
N THR A 335 22.95 -15.96 -7.49
CA THR A 335 22.76 -17.14 -8.38
C THR A 335 21.66 -18.08 -7.91
N ASP A 336 21.31 -18.06 -6.63
CA ASP A 336 20.18 -18.79 -6.05
C ASP A 336 18.80 -18.27 -6.50
N HIS A 337 18.75 -17.07 -7.05
CA HIS A 337 17.54 -16.50 -7.66
C HIS A 337 17.42 -16.84 -9.15
N ALA A 338 18.48 -17.38 -9.77
CA ALA A 338 18.46 -17.72 -11.19
C ALA A 338 17.56 -18.95 -11.45
N PRO A 339 16.70 -18.91 -12.50
CA PRO A 339 15.97 -20.09 -12.95
C PRO A 339 16.90 -21.24 -13.34
N THR A 340 16.49 -22.49 -13.08
CA THR A 340 17.31 -23.67 -13.38
C THR A 340 17.66 -23.82 -14.87
N LEU A 341 16.80 -23.30 -15.76
CA LEU A 341 17.00 -23.33 -17.22
C LEU A 341 17.65 -22.05 -17.77
N LEU A 342 18.07 -21.11 -16.90
CA LEU A 342 18.57 -19.82 -17.33
C LEU A 342 19.78 -19.96 -18.25
N GLN A 343 20.82 -20.67 -17.80
CA GLN A 343 22.08 -20.77 -18.53
C GLN A 343 21.93 -21.38 -19.95
N PRO A 344 21.33 -22.57 -20.14
CA PRO A 344 21.18 -23.13 -21.49
C PRO A 344 20.30 -22.25 -22.39
N LYS A 345 19.32 -21.53 -21.82
CA LYS A 345 18.49 -20.60 -22.59
C LYS A 345 19.19 -19.29 -22.94
N PHE A 346 19.96 -18.72 -22.02
CA PHE A 346 20.76 -17.53 -22.30
C PHE A 346 21.64 -17.74 -23.52
N TYR A 347 22.36 -18.85 -23.58
CA TYR A 347 23.21 -19.17 -24.73
C TYR A 347 22.46 -19.48 -26.03
N SER A 348 21.16 -19.78 -25.97
CA SER A 348 20.35 -20.00 -27.18
C SER A 348 19.85 -18.70 -27.82
N TYR A 349 19.85 -17.58 -27.08
CA TYR A 349 19.42 -16.29 -27.61
C TYR A 349 20.48 -15.18 -27.59
N MET A 350 21.57 -15.36 -26.85
CA MET A 350 22.66 -14.40 -26.74
C MET A 350 23.17 -13.96 -28.12
N GLY A 351 23.02 -12.66 -28.43
CA GLY A 351 23.49 -12.09 -29.70
C GLY A 351 22.64 -12.45 -30.93
N ALA A 352 21.56 -13.21 -30.76
CA ALA A 352 20.67 -13.62 -31.85
C ALA A 352 19.66 -12.53 -32.25
N ASN A 353 19.62 -11.40 -31.53
CA ASN A 353 18.70 -10.28 -31.77
C ASN A 353 17.22 -10.71 -31.82
N LEU A 354 16.83 -11.65 -30.95
CA LEU A 354 15.49 -12.21 -30.94
C LEU A 354 14.45 -11.30 -30.28
N PHE A 355 14.88 -10.30 -29.49
CA PHE A 355 13.99 -9.56 -28.62
C PHE A 355 14.07 -8.05 -28.82
N SER A 356 12.95 -7.39 -28.57
CA SER A 356 12.84 -5.94 -28.43
C SER A 356 12.00 -5.59 -27.21
N CYS A 357 12.27 -4.44 -26.60
CA CYS A 357 11.47 -3.92 -25.49
C CYS A 357 10.47 -2.88 -25.99
N PHE A 358 9.48 -2.53 -25.16
CA PHE A 358 8.58 -1.39 -25.40
C PHE A 358 7.93 -1.37 -26.81
N THR A 359 7.54 -2.55 -27.31
CA THR A 359 7.02 -2.70 -28.68
C THR A 359 5.52 -2.48 -28.72
N HIS A 360 5.06 -1.71 -29.71
CA HIS A 360 3.65 -1.46 -29.97
C HIS A 360 3.17 -2.38 -31.10
N ASP A 361 2.40 -3.41 -30.78
CA ASP A 361 1.86 -4.33 -31.80
C ASP A 361 0.91 -3.64 -32.78
N ARG A 362 0.16 -2.63 -32.30
CA ARG A 362 -0.73 -1.78 -33.09
C ARG A 362 -0.78 -0.38 -32.47
N LEU A 363 -0.94 0.63 -33.31
CA LEU A 363 -1.17 2.02 -32.87
C LEU A 363 -2.36 2.06 -31.89
N GLY A 364 -2.14 2.66 -30.72
CA GLY A 364 -3.14 2.79 -29.65
C GLY A 364 -3.26 1.60 -28.69
N LEU A 365 -2.58 0.47 -28.95
CA LEU A 365 -2.43 -0.60 -27.96
C LEU A 365 -1.25 -0.33 -27.04
N ARG A 366 -1.36 -0.82 -25.80
CA ARG A 366 -0.30 -0.70 -24.81
C ARG A 366 0.99 -1.40 -25.28
N PRO A 367 2.18 -0.80 -25.05
CA PRO A 367 3.45 -1.46 -25.36
C PRO A 367 3.68 -2.73 -24.53
N ARG A 368 4.34 -3.71 -25.14
CA ARG A 368 4.82 -4.93 -24.47
C ARG A 368 6.17 -4.68 -23.79
N THR A 369 6.36 -5.25 -22.60
CA THR A 369 7.64 -5.17 -21.87
C THR A 369 8.77 -5.83 -22.65
N VAL A 370 8.56 -7.06 -23.12
CA VAL A 370 9.44 -7.79 -24.03
C VAL A 370 8.61 -8.38 -25.15
N HIS A 371 9.05 -8.15 -26.38
CA HIS A 371 8.53 -8.72 -27.60
C HIS A 371 9.59 -9.63 -28.21
N VAL A 372 9.17 -10.73 -28.82
CA VAL A 372 10.05 -11.66 -29.53
C VAL A 372 9.76 -11.61 -31.01
N SER A 373 10.81 -11.46 -31.81
CA SER A 373 10.74 -11.56 -33.26
C SER A 373 10.35 -12.99 -33.63
N LYS A 374 9.10 -13.15 -34.07
CA LYS A 374 8.54 -14.47 -34.42
C LYS A 374 9.32 -15.12 -35.55
N ASP A 375 9.64 -14.36 -36.59
CA ASP A 375 10.38 -14.85 -37.76
C ASP A 375 11.82 -15.29 -37.38
N SER A 376 12.52 -14.46 -36.59
CA SER A 376 13.87 -14.79 -36.14
C SER A 376 13.89 -16.00 -35.20
N LEU A 377 12.87 -16.14 -34.35
CA LEU A 377 12.73 -17.29 -33.45
C LEU A 377 12.59 -18.60 -34.23
N VAL A 378 11.65 -18.65 -35.18
CA VAL A 378 11.35 -19.87 -35.94
C VAL A 378 12.44 -20.24 -36.94
N ALA A 379 13.23 -19.24 -37.39
CA ALA A 379 14.38 -19.45 -38.26
C ALA A 379 15.62 -20.00 -37.53
N SER A 380 15.64 -19.98 -36.19
CA SER A 380 16.80 -20.48 -35.43
C SER A 380 16.92 -22.01 -35.49
N GLY A 381 18.16 -22.50 -35.63
CA GLY A 381 18.45 -23.94 -35.77
C GLY A 381 17.96 -24.76 -34.57
N ASP A 382 18.28 -24.31 -33.35
CA ASP A 382 17.87 -24.94 -32.10
C ASP A 382 16.34 -25.03 -31.96
N PHE A 383 15.61 -24.03 -32.46
CA PHE A 383 14.15 -24.06 -32.48
C PHE A 383 13.63 -25.14 -33.43
N GLY A 384 14.19 -25.21 -34.64
CA GLY A 384 13.80 -26.20 -35.64
C GLY A 384 13.97 -27.64 -35.14
N GLU A 385 15.12 -27.94 -34.53
CA GLU A 385 15.38 -29.26 -33.94
C GLU A 385 14.41 -29.59 -32.79
N TRP A 386 14.10 -28.60 -31.94
CA TRP A 386 13.11 -28.77 -30.88
C TRP A 386 11.70 -29.01 -31.44
N PHE A 387 11.31 -28.28 -32.48
CA PHE A 387 9.98 -28.37 -33.08
C PHE A 387 9.76 -29.74 -33.72
N ASP A 388 10.73 -30.22 -34.49
CA ASP A 388 10.66 -31.55 -35.12
C ASP A 388 10.64 -32.66 -34.05
N ARG A 389 11.40 -32.50 -32.95
CA ARG A 389 11.33 -33.43 -31.81
C ARG A 389 9.95 -33.42 -31.13
N VAL A 390 9.32 -32.26 -30.96
CA VAL A 390 7.96 -32.18 -30.41
C VAL A 390 6.95 -32.91 -31.31
N LEU A 391 7.06 -32.74 -32.64
CA LEU A 391 6.21 -33.46 -33.57
C LEU A 391 6.45 -34.98 -33.49
N LEU A 392 7.71 -35.41 -33.41
CA LEU A 392 8.06 -36.82 -33.24
C LEU A 392 7.47 -37.44 -31.96
N GLU A 393 7.55 -36.71 -30.84
CA GLU A 393 7.17 -37.23 -29.51
C GLU A 393 5.66 -37.16 -29.25
N GLU A 394 4.96 -36.16 -29.79
CA GLU A 394 3.59 -35.83 -29.35
C GLU A 394 2.55 -35.81 -30.47
N ALA A 395 2.94 -35.71 -31.75
CA ALA A 395 1.95 -35.66 -32.83
C ALA A 395 1.28 -37.03 -33.03
N ALA A 396 -0.05 -37.05 -33.03
CA ALA A 396 -0.82 -38.27 -33.23
C ALA A 396 -0.93 -38.62 -34.73
N ALA A 397 -0.87 -39.92 -35.06
CA ALA A 397 -1.11 -40.40 -36.43
C ALA A 397 -2.54 -40.10 -36.95
N SER A 398 -3.48 -39.84 -36.04
CA SER A 398 -4.83 -39.40 -36.36
C SER A 398 -4.94 -37.90 -36.60
N THR A 399 -3.83 -37.15 -36.68
CA THR A 399 -3.87 -35.70 -36.96
C THR A 399 -4.51 -35.43 -38.31
N ARG A 400 -5.53 -34.57 -38.33
CA ARG A 400 -6.26 -34.14 -39.54
C ARG A 400 -6.28 -32.63 -39.72
N TRP A 401 -6.16 -31.89 -38.63
CA TRP A 401 -6.23 -30.44 -38.62
C TRP A 401 -4.94 -29.82 -38.09
N ILE A 402 -4.43 -28.82 -38.79
CA ILE A 402 -3.42 -27.89 -38.29
C ILE A 402 -4.03 -26.50 -38.25
N ILE A 403 -4.11 -25.95 -37.04
CA ILE A 403 -4.71 -24.64 -36.77
C ILE A 403 -3.60 -23.73 -36.27
N HIS A 404 -3.37 -22.59 -36.92
CA HIS A 404 -2.25 -21.70 -36.56
C HIS A 404 -2.70 -20.28 -36.26
N ASP A 405 -1.89 -19.53 -35.52
CA ASP A 405 -2.12 -18.10 -35.30
C ASP A 405 -2.08 -17.33 -36.64
N ASP A 406 -2.73 -16.17 -36.69
CA ASP A 406 -2.87 -15.35 -37.91
C ASP A 406 -1.60 -14.53 -38.24
N ASP A 407 -0.41 -15.12 -38.03
CA ASP A 407 0.88 -14.53 -38.40
C ASP A 407 1.71 -15.46 -39.28
N ASP A 408 2.60 -14.86 -40.08
CA ASP A 408 3.38 -15.56 -41.11
C ASP A 408 4.30 -16.63 -40.52
N ALA A 409 4.94 -16.36 -39.38
CA ALA A 409 5.79 -17.32 -38.68
C ALA A 409 5.00 -18.56 -38.25
N SER A 410 3.82 -18.38 -37.67
CA SER A 410 2.94 -19.48 -37.25
C SER A 410 2.40 -20.28 -38.44
N ALA A 411 2.10 -19.60 -39.55
CA ALA A 411 1.71 -20.24 -40.80
C ALA A 411 2.87 -21.07 -41.41
N ALA A 412 4.10 -20.56 -41.35
CA ALA A 412 5.29 -21.29 -41.80
C ALA A 412 5.56 -22.54 -40.94
N LEU A 413 5.35 -22.45 -39.62
CA LEU A 413 5.42 -23.61 -38.73
C LEU A 413 4.33 -24.64 -39.02
N ALA A 414 3.12 -24.21 -39.39
CA ALA A 414 2.07 -25.11 -39.83
C ALA A 414 2.48 -25.88 -41.09
N GLU A 415 3.08 -25.22 -42.08
CA GLU A 415 3.59 -25.89 -43.29
C GLU A 415 4.72 -26.87 -43.00
N ARG A 416 5.63 -26.51 -42.07
CA ARG A 416 6.68 -27.43 -41.61
C ARG A 416 6.09 -28.67 -40.93
N ALA A 417 5.07 -28.48 -40.09
CA ALA A 417 4.38 -29.60 -39.43
C ALA A 417 3.65 -30.51 -40.44
N ILE A 418 2.98 -29.94 -41.46
CA ILE A 418 2.37 -30.71 -42.55
C ILE A 418 3.44 -31.54 -43.27
N SER A 419 4.52 -30.89 -43.70
CA SER A 419 5.61 -31.55 -44.44
C SER A 419 6.23 -32.70 -43.63
N TYR A 420 6.44 -32.48 -42.33
CA TYR A 420 6.95 -33.51 -41.42
C TYR A 420 5.98 -34.69 -41.30
N LEU A 421 4.69 -34.42 -41.04
CA LEU A 421 3.67 -35.45 -40.90
C LEU A 421 3.45 -36.26 -42.18
N GLU A 422 3.45 -35.60 -43.34
CA GLU A 422 3.34 -36.26 -44.65
C GLU A 422 4.54 -37.17 -44.91
N SER A 423 5.75 -36.77 -44.52
CA SER A 423 6.94 -37.61 -44.60
C SER A 423 6.84 -38.88 -43.73
N CYS A 424 6.05 -38.82 -42.66
CA CYS A 424 5.72 -39.96 -41.80
C CYS A 424 4.47 -40.74 -42.27
N GLY A 425 3.88 -40.39 -43.43
CA GLY A 425 2.69 -41.04 -43.97
C GLY A 425 1.36 -40.60 -43.35
N VAL A 426 1.34 -39.50 -42.59
CA VAL A 426 0.13 -38.92 -42.00
C VAL A 426 -0.44 -37.85 -42.94
N LYS A 427 -1.66 -38.08 -43.42
CA LYS A 427 -2.36 -37.11 -44.27
C LYS A 427 -3.08 -36.06 -43.42
N VAL A 428 -2.69 -34.79 -43.60
CA VAL A 428 -3.39 -33.63 -43.03
C VAL A 428 -4.47 -33.17 -44.02
N GLU A 429 -5.69 -32.94 -43.54
CA GLU A 429 -6.83 -32.60 -44.40
C GLU A 429 -7.09 -31.09 -44.45
N ASN A 430 -6.83 -30.39 -43.34
CA ASN A 430 -7.15 -28.98 -43.21
C ASN A 430 -6.00 -28.21 -42.54
N LYS A 431 -5.63 -27.07 -43.15
CA LYS A 431 -4.77 -26.03 -42.57
C LYS A 431 -5.55 -24.73 -42.53
N VAL A 432 -5.76 -24.17 -41.34
CA VAL A 432 -6.52 -22.93 -41.16
C VAL A 432 -5.89 -22.03 -40.11
N SER A 433 -6.14 -20.73 -40.22
CA SER A 433 -5.73 -19.78 -39.20
C SER A 433 -6.75 -19.71 -38.06
N PHE A 434 -6.40 -19.07 -36.93
CA PHE A 434 -7.31 -18.94 -35.80
C PHE A 434 -8.58 -18.19 -36.20
N ASP A 435 -8.48 -17.09 -36.92
CA ASP A 435 -9.67 -16.32 -37.28
C ASP A 435 -10.57 -17.05 -38.30
N ASN A 436 -9.98 -17.88 -39.16
CA ASN A 436 -10.71 -18.64 -40.19
C ASN A 436 -11.21 -20.03 -39.73
N PHE A 437 -10.89 -20.46 -38.51
CA PHE A 437 -11.35 -21.75 -38.00
C PHE A 437 -12.87 -21.73 -37.70
N ASP A 438 -13.65 -22.35 -38.58
CA ASP A 438 -15.10 -22.48 -38.44
C ASP A 438 -15.48 -23.62 -37.47
N ALA A 439 -16.08 -23.25 -36.33
CA ALA A 439 -16.49 -24.19 -35.31
C ALA A 439 -17.77 -24.98 -35.65
N THR A 440 -18.44 -24.66 -36.76
CA THR A 440 -19.65 -25.36 -37.21
C THR A 440 -19.34 -26.63 -38.02
N VAL A 441 -18.09 -26.75 -38.50
CA VAL A 441 -17.62 -27.92 -39.22
C VAL A 441 -17.14 -28.97 -38.22
N ASN A 442 -17.92 -30.04 -38.08
CA ASN A 442 -17.57 -31.15 -37.21
C ASN A 442 -16.53 -32.08 -37.87
N PHE A 443 -15.59 -32.58 -37.08
CA PHE A 443 -14.58 -33.53 -37.57
C PHE A 443 -14.14 -34.54 -36.50
N ASP A 444 -13.64 -35.68 -36.98
CA ASP A 444 -12.94 -36.70 -36.20
C ASP A 444 -11.43 -36.63 -36.45
N GLY A 445 -10.65 -36.94 -35.41
CA GLY A 445 -9.19 -36.97 -35.48
C GLY A 445 -8.52 -35.83 -34.71
N SER A 446 -7.20 -35.93 -34.59
CA SER A 446 -6.41 -35.03 -33.75
C SER A 446 -6.13 -33.70 -34.43
N ALA A 447 -5.91 -32.66 -33.63
CA ALA A 447 -5.55 -31.33 -34.11
C ALA A 447 -4.24 -30.84 -33.49
N ILE A 448 -3.40 -30.18 -34.29
CA ILE A 448 -2.23 -29.45 -33.81
C ILE A 448 -2.55 -27.96 -33.89
N ILE A 449 -2.35 -27.26 -32.77
CA ILE A 449 -2.61 -25.82 -32.62
C ILE A 449 -1.27 -25.12 -32.43
N ILE A 450 -0.90 -24.21 -33.32
CA ILE A 450 0.44 -23.62 -33.39
C ILE A 450 0.39 -22.11 -33.23
N THR A 451 1.27 -21.56 -32.39
CA THR A 451 1.57 -20.12 -32.35
C THR A 451 3.08 -19.92 -32.19
N ALA A 452 3.67 -19.00 -32.94
CA ALA A 452 5.09 -18.68 -32.81
C ALA A 452 5.38 -18.00 -31.46
N ALA A 453 4.48 -17.13 -30.98
CA ALA A 453 4.62 -16.47 -29.70
C ALA A 453 3.26 -16.10 -29.06
N ALA A 454 3.15 -16.29 -27.75
CA ALA A 454 1.98 -15.95 -26.96
C ALA A 454 2.35 -15.24 -25.65
N GLU A 455 1.44 -14.38 -25.17
CA GLU A 455 1.57 -13.72 -23.85
C GLU A 455 0.50 -14.23 -22.88
N ARG A 456 -0.75 -13.78 -23.06
CA ARG A 456 -1.90 -14.19 -22.22
C ARG A 456 -2.57 -15.49 -22.68
N GLY A 457 -2.29 -15.94 -23.90
CA GLY A 457 -2.92 -17.12 -24.50
C GLY A 457 -4.43 -17.01 -24.78
N SER A 458 -5.01 -15.81 -24.79
CA SER A 458 -6.45 -15.62 -25.03
C SER A 458 -6.92 -16.15 -26.38
N ARG A 459 -6.12 -16.03 -27.44
CA ARG A 459 -6.41 -16.61 -28.76
C ARG A 459 -6.41 -18.14 -28.71
N LEU A 460 -5.42 -18.74 -28.05
CA LEU A 460 -5.35 -20.19 -27.84
C LEU A 460 -6.58 -20.70 -27.08
N GLN A 461 -7.01 -19.99 -26.03
CA GLN A 461 -8.23 -20.32 -25.28
C GLN A 461 -9.50 -20.20 -26.14
N SER A 462 -9.57 -19.17 -27.00
CA SER A 462 -10.69 -19.00 -27.94
C SER A 462 -10.79 -20.17 -28.92
N VAL A 463 -9.66 -20.61 -29.49
CA VAL A 463 -9.59 -21.80 -30.36
C VAL A 463 -9.95 -23.06 -29.57
N SER A 464 -9.42 -23.23 -28.35
CA SER A 464 -9.76 -24.36 -27.48
C SER A 464 -11.26 -24.46 -27.21
N ARG A 465 -11.94 -23.33 -26.97
CA ARG A 465 -13.40 -23.27 -26.80
C ARG A 465 -14.14 -23.71 -28.06
N ARG A 466 -13.74 -23.23 -29.24
CA ARG A 466 -14.34 -23.63 -30.52
C ARG A 466 -14.13 -25.11 -30.83
N LEU A 467 -12.94 -25.64 -30.52
CA LEU A 467 -12.63 -27.07 -30.68
C LEU A 467 -13.51 -27.97 -29.80
N ARG A 468 -14.01 -27.50 -28.66
CA ARG A 468 -14.97 -28.28 -27.84
C ARG A 468 -16.28 -28.57 -28.58
N THR A 469 -16.64 -27.77 -29.57
CA THR A 469 -17.84 -27.96 -30.38
C THR A 469 -17.52 -28.72 -31.67
N ALA A 470 -16.46 -28.34 -32.37
CA ALA A 470 -16.12 -28.87 -33.69
C ALA A 470 -15.48 -30.27 -33.66
N GLN A 471 -14.60 -30.55 -32.69
CA GLN A 471 -13.88 -31.82 -32.66
C GLN A 471 -14.67 -32.88 -31.90
N GLN A 472 -15.10 -33.92 -32.60
CA GLN A 472 -15.91 -35.01 -32.04
C GLN A 472 -15.06 -36.09 -31.36
N SER A 473 -13.85 -36.33 -31.87
CA SER A 473 -12.88 -37.29 -31.30
C SER A 473 -11.43 -36.90 -31.62
N GLY A 474 -10.47 -37.46 -30.87
CA GLY A 474 -9.03 -37.28 -31.10
C GLY A 474 -8.30 -36.49 -30.00
N THR A 475 -7.01 -36.24 -30.18
CA THR A 475 -6.19 -35.47 -29.21
C THR A 475 -5.93 -34.05 -29.71
N ARG A 476 -5.36 -33.22 -28.84
CA ARG A 476 -4.94 -31.85 -29.15
C ARG A 476 -3.50 -31.66 -28.71
N LEU A 477 -2.67 -31.22 -29.64
CA LEU A 477 -1.30 -30.80 -29.37
C LEU A 477 -1.21 -29.29 -29.57
N TYR A 478 -1.02 -28.55 -28.48
CA TYR A 478 -0.74 -27.12 -28.52
C TYR A 478 0.78 -26.91 -28.53
N ILE A 479 1.28 -26.11 -29.46
CA ILE A 479 2.69 -25.74 -29.57
C ILE A 479 2.79 -24.22 -29.56
N ALA A 480 3.53 -23.68 -28.60
CA ALA A 480 3.88 -22.27 -28.55
C ALA A 480 5.40 -22.13 -28.64
N GLY A 481 5.92 -21.33 -29.56
CA GLY A 481 7.35 -21.10 -29.64
C GLY A 481 7.86 -20.36 -28.39
N ALA A 482 7.41 -19.13 -28.20
CA ALA A 482 7.67 -18.37 -26.99
C ALA A 482 6.38 -18.10 -26.19
N LEU A 483 6.40 -18.34 -24.89
CA LEU A 483 5.35 -17.98 -23.95
C LEU A 483 5.90 -16.96 -22.94
N PHE A 484 5.56 -15.70 -23.14
CA PHE A 484 5.93 -14.59 -22.25
C PHE A 484 4.77 -14.23 -21.35
N GLY A 485 4.60 -14.96 -20.25
CA GLY A 485 3.53 -14.70 -19.29
C GLY A 485 3.87 -13.58 -18.32
N ARG A 486 2.88 -13.22 -17.48
CA ARG A 486 3.05 -12.26 -16.39
C ARG A 486 3.64 -12.88 -15.13
N SER A 487 3.36 -14.16 -14.91
CA SER A 487 3.86 -14.96 -13.79
C SER A 487 3.83 -16.43 -14.15
N TYR A 488 4.62 -17.25 -13.46
CA TYR A 488 4.58 -18.71 -13.63
C TYR A 488 3.20 -19.29 -13.35
N GLN A 489 2.48 -18.76 -12.35
CA GLN A 489 1.14 -19.23 -12.01
C GLN A 489 0.17 -19.03 -13.18
N LEU A 490 0.14 -17.86 -13.80
CA LEU A 490 -0.77 -17.60 -14.93
C LEU A 490 -0.42 -18.43 -16.17
N MET A 491 0.86 -18.71 -16.41
CA MET A 491 1.29 -19.61 -17.49
C MET A 491 0.85 -21.05 -17.22
N LYS A 492 0.97 -21.52 -15.97
CA LYS A 492 0.48 -22.83 -15.52
C LYS A 492 -1.04 -22.94 -15.62
N ASP A 493 -1.77 -21.89 -15.28
CA ASP A 493 -3.23 -21.83 -15.42
C ASP A 493 -3.65 -21.89 -16.89
N LEU A 494 -2.95 -21.16 -17.78
CA LEU A 494 -3.18 -21.25 -19.22
C LEU A 494 -2.98 -22.69 -19.71
N GLN A 495 -1.85 -23.32 -19.35
CA GLN A 495 -1.57 -24.71 -19.70
C GLN A 495 -2.68 -25.63 -19.22
N SER A 496 -3.05 -25.56 -17.93
CA SER A 496 -4.11 -26.39 -17.34
C SER A 496 -5.42 -26.23 -18.10
N ASN A 497 -5.82 -24.99 -18.42
CA ASN A 497 -7.06 -24.72 -19.14
C ASN A 497 -7.08 -25.29 -20.58
N LEU A 498 -5.92 -25.33 -21.25
CA LEU A 498 -5.79 -25.89 -22.60
C LEU A 498 -5.75 -27.42 -22.60
N THR A 499 -5.21 -28.02 -21.53
CA THR A 499 -4.98 -29.47 -21.45
C THR A 499 -6.03 -30.23 -20.65
N GLN A 500 -7.25 -29.71 -20.52
CA GLN A 500 -8.38 -30.40 -19.88
C GLN A 500 -9.24 -31.15 -20.94
N PRO A 501 -9.08 -32.47 -21.10
CA PRO A 501 -9.92 -33.26 -21.99
C PRO A 501 -11.32 -33.50 -21.42
N ALA A 502 -12.28 -33.84 -22.30
CA ALA A 502 -13.57 -34.42 -21.89
C ALA A 502 -13.35 -35.80 -21.25
N LYS A 503 -14.35 -36.33 -20.51
CA LYS A 503 -14.23 -37.61 -19.75
C LYS A 503 -13.82 -38.82 -20.58
N ASP A 504 -13.99 -38.73 -21.89
CA ASP A 504 -13.87 -39.74 -22.92
C ASP A 504 -12.65 -39.50 -23.85
N HIS A 505 -11.85 -38.45 -23.58
CA HIS A 505 -10.63 -38.11 -24.30
C HIS A 505 -9.40 -38.32 -23.41
N SER A 506 -8.34 -38.95 -23.93
CA SER A 506 -7.26 -39.48 -23.08
C SER A 506 -6.04 -38.56 -22.91
N ARG A 507 -5.78 -37.59 -23.81
CA ARG A 507 -4.55 -36.77 -23.71
C ARG A 507 -4.60 -35.47 -24.54
N TYR A 508 -4.52 -34.32 -23.88
CA TYR A 508 -4.17 -33.03 -24.51
C TYR A 508 -2.80 -32.57 -23.99
N VAL A 509 -1.97 -32.02 -24.87
CA VAL A 509 -0.57 -31.66 -24.56
C VAL A 509 -0.31 -30.21 -24.93
N PHE A 510 0.49 -29.52 -24.12
CA PHE A 510 1.01 -28.19 -24.45
C PHE A 510 2.53 -28.20 -24.33
N LYS A 511 3.22 -27.73 -25.38
CA LYS A 511 4.69 -27.65 -25.43
C LYS A 511 5.12 -26.22 -25.74
N THR A 512 6.13 -25.77 -25.02
CA THR A 512 6.76 -24.45 -25.13
C THR A 512 8.24 -24.59 -25.44
N TYR A 513 8.78 -23.81 -26.39
CA TYR A 513 10.24 -23.77 -26.58
C TYR A 513 10.87 -22.84 -25.55
N MET A 514 10.30 -21.66 -25.36
CA MET A 514 10.72 -20.67 -24.37
C MET A 514 9.53 -20.28 -23.49
N GLU A 515 9.71 -20.33 -22.18
CA GLU A 515 8.69 -19.95 -21.20
C GLU A 515 9.33 -19.05 -20.14
N ILE A 516 9.01 -17.75 -20.21
CA ILE A 516 9.65 -16.73 -19.37
C ILE A 516 8.56 -15.76 -18.86
N PRO A 517 8.47 -15.50 -17.54
CA PRO A 517 7.52 -14.53 -16.99
C PRO A 517 7.98 -13.07 -17.24
N ALA A 518 8.03 -12.62 -18.50
CA ALA A 518 8.58 -11.32 -18.91
C ALA A 518 7.53 -10.26 -19.29
N ALA A 519 6.23 -10.51 -19.07
CA ALA A 519 5.15 -9.62 -19.49
C ALA A 519 4.52 -8.80 -18.35
N ASP A 520 5.22 -8.63 -17.22
CA ASP A 520 4.76 -7.75 -16.15
C ASP A 520 4.69 -6.30 -16.65
N LEU A 521 3.51 -5.73 -16.46
CA LEU A 521 3.12 -4.40 -16.89
C LEU A 521 3.87 -3.31 -16.14
N ALA A 522 4.17 -3.50 -14.86
CA ALA A 522 4.88 -2.49 -14.08
C ALA A 522 6.31 -2.27 -14.58
N CYS A 523 6.90 -3.26 -15.26
CA CYS A 523 8.23 -3.17 -15.87
C CYS A 523 8.23 -2.35 -17.17
N THR A 524 7.07 -2.11 -17.80
CA THR A 524 6.98 -1.24 -18.99
C THR A 524 7.02 0.25 -18.63
N ASN A 525 6.58 0.60 -17.41
CA ASN A 525 6.30 1.98 -17.02
C ASN A 525 7.55 2.88 -17.09
N HIS A 526 8.75 2.34 -16.87
CA HIS A 526 9.98 3.12 -16.93
C HIS A 526 10.13 3.79 -18.30
N TRP A 527 9.99 3.05 -19.41
CA TRP A 527 10.08 3.62 -20.76
C TRP A 527 8.96 4.60 -21.07
N ALA A 528 7.74 4.33 -20.58
CA ALA A 528 6.60 5.21 -20.81
C ALA A 528 6.78 6.56 -20.11
N GLU A 529 7.21 6.55 -18.85
CA GLU A 529 7.48 7.78 -18.10
C GLU A 529 8.73 8.51 -18.63
N GLU A 530 9.78 7.77 -19.01
CA GLU A 530 10.95 8.34 -19.68
C GLU A 530 10.56 9.04 -20.98
N GLN A 531 9.79 8.40 -21.86
CA GLN A 531 9.35 9.00 -23.12
C GLN A 531 8.48 10.23 -22.87
N ARG A 532 7.59 10.17 -21.88
CA ARG A 532 6.75 11.31 -21.48
C ARG A 532 7.60 12.49 -21.00
N LEU A 533 8.57 12.22 -20.12
CA LEU A 533 9.48 13.21 -19.55
C LEU A 533 10.37 13.86 -20.63
N LEU A 534 10.92 13.07 -21.53
CA LEU A 534 11.71 13.60 -22.66
C LEU A 534 10.84 14.46 -23.59
N GLY A 535 9.59 14.05 -23.81
CA GLY A 535 8.63 14.84 -24.59
C GLY A 535 8.36 16.22 -23.99
N SER A 536 8.21 16.31 -22.66
CA SER A 536 7.93 17.57 -21.97
C SER A 536 9.13 18.53 -21.89
N LEU A 537 10.36 18.09 -22.20
CA LEU A 537 11.52 18.99 -22.30
C LEU A 537 11.36 20.07 -23.39
N HIS A 538 10.54 19.84 -24.43
CA HIS A 538 10.24 20.84 -25.45
C HIS A 538 9.53 22.09 -24.91
N ALA A 539 8.96 22.03 -23.70
CA ALA A 539 8.39 23.22 -23.06
C ALA A 539 9.48 24.19 -22.55
N PHE A 540 10.72 23.74 -22.44
CA PHE A 540 11.82 24.49 -21.82
C PHE A 540 12.95 24.84 -22.79
N ALA A 541 13.16 24.03 -23.84
CA ALA A 541 14.19 24.28 -24.85
C ALA A 541 13.78 23.73 -26.24
N ASP A 542 14.28 24.40 -27.29
CA ASP A 542 14.10 23.98 -28.69
C ASP A 542 15.28 23.15 -29.22
N SER A 543 16.40 23.12 -28.49
CA SER A 543 17.61 22.39 -28.85
C SER A 543 18.16 21.68 -27.62
N PHE A 544 18.55 20.42 -27.79
CA PHE A 544 19.02 19.57 -26.70
C PHE A 544 20.46 19.09 -26.92
N SER A 545 21.09 18.67 -25.83
CA SER A 545 22.40 18.02 -25.87
C SER A 545 22.38 16.73 -26.69
N PRO A 546 23.53 16.32 -27.28
CA PRO A 546 23.59 15.12 -28.13
C PRO A 546 23.06 13.86 -27.45
N VAL A 547 23.26 13.72 -26.15
CA VAL A 547 22.81 12.57 -25.35
C VAL A 547 21.28 12.51 -25.29
N ILE A 548 20.62 13.65 -25.06
CA ILE A 548 19.16 13.76 -25.04
C ILE A 548 18.59 13.55 -26.46
N THR A 549 19.14 14.23 -27.47
CA THR A 549 18.68 14.10 -28.86
C THR A 549 18.81 12.66 -29.37
N GLN A 550 19.91 11.98 -29.07
CA GLN A 550 20.12 10.58 -29.43
C GLN A 550 19.05 9.69 -28.78
N ARG A 551 18.72 9.92 -27.50
CA ARG A 551 17.71 9.11 -26.80
C ARG A 551 16.30 9.36 -27.32
N MET A 552 15.95 10.61 -27.64
CA MET A 552 14.66 10.93 -28.23
C MET A 552 14.49 10.27 -29.61
N ALA A 553 15.52 10.30 -30.45
CA ALA A 553 15.50 9.64 -31.75
C ALA A 553 15.31 8.11 -31.64
N VAL A 554 15.82 7.48 -30.58
CA VAL A 554 15.58 6.06 -30.31
C VAL A 554 14.09 5.79 -30.05
N PHE A 555 13.39 6.65 -29.31
CA PHE A 555 11.94 6.50 -29.09
C PHE A 555 11.12 6.79 -30.35
N ASP A 556 11.52 7.76 -31.16
CA ASP A 556 10.88 8.06 -32.44
C ASP A 556 10.93 6.85 -33.39
N GLN A 557 12.06 6.14 -33.40
CA GLN A 557 12.24 4.91 -34.18
C GLN A 557 11.57 3.68 -33.55
N ALA A 558 11.33 3.68 -32.24
CA ALA A 558 10.71 2.55 -31.53
C ALA A 558 9.26 2.30 -31.96
N ALA A 559 8.59 3.29 -32.56
CA ALA A 559 7.22 3.15 -33.07
C ALA A 559 7.08 2.03 -34.13
N THR A 560 8.17 1.68 -34.84
CA THR A 560 8.16 0.69 -35.94
C THR A 560 8.78 -0.67 -35.59
N GLY A 561 9.02 -0.97 -34.30
CA GLY A 561 9.59 -2.28 -33.91
C GLY A 561 10.05 -2.43 -32.45
N GLY A 562 9.81 -1.42 -31.62
CA GLY A 562 10.29 -1.36 -30.25
C GLY A 562 11.78 -1.03 -30.11
N LEU A 563 12.26 -1.16 -28.88
CA LEU A 563 13.63 -0.90 -28.47
C LEU A 563 14.44 -2.20 -28.57
N GLY A 564 14.96 -2.48 -29.77
CA GLY A 564 15.79 -3.65 -30.06
C GLY A 564 17.14 -3.61 -29.35
N VAL A 565 18.11 -2.88 -29.90
CA VAL A 565 19.48 -2.80 -29.32
C VAL A 565 19.66 -1.66 -28.30
N ASN A 566 18.68 -0.76 -28.18
CA ASN A 566 18.75 0.43 -27.34
C ASN A 566 17.68 0.46 -26.23
N PRO A 567 17.50 -0.60 -25.41
CA PRO A 567 16.56 -0.55 -24.29
C PRO A 567 16.98 0.50 -23.24
N PHE A 568 18.28 0.81 -23.16
CA PHE A 568 18.91 1.70 -22.19
C PHE A 568 19.45 2.98 -22.83
N TRP A 569 19.80 3.98 -22.01
CA TRP A 569 20.64 5.10 -22.39
C TRP A 569 21.98 4.60 -22.94
N PRO A 570 22.57 5.29 -23.93
CA PRO A 570 23.90 4.96 -24.41
C PRO A 570 24.93 5.15 -23.29
N SER A 571 26.02 4.40 -23.38
CA SER A 571 27.16 4.53 -22.48
C SER A 571 27.66 5.98 -22.48
N SER A 572 27.78 6.60 -21.31
CA SER A 572 28.33 7.96 -21.20
C SER A 572 29.80 8.04 -21.66
N HIS A 573 30.51 6.90 -21.69
CA HIS A 573 31.90 6.80 -22.12
C HIS A 573 32.03 6.68 -23.65
N THR A 574 31.23 5.84 -24.30
CA THR A 574 31.41 5.49 -25.72
C THR A 574 30.33 6.08 -26.64
N GLY A 575 29.19 6.52 -26.10
CA GLY A 575 28.01 6.93 -26.87
C GLY A 575 27.29 5.78 -27.58
N GLN A 576 27.71 4.53 -27.35
CA GLN A 576 27.16 3.30 -27.93
C GLN A 576 26.35 2.51 -26.89
N PRO A 577 25.55 1.50 -27.29
CA PRO A 577 24.89 0.60 -26.35
C PRO A 577 25.90 0.00 -25.35
N MET A 578 25.53 -0.04 -24.07
CA MET A 578 26.36 -0.64 -23.03
C MET A 578 26.48 -2.16 -23.24
N THR A 579 27.69 -2.68 -23.08
CA THR A 579 28.05 -4.09 -23.31
C THR A 579 28.68 -4.70 -22.07
N LEU A 580 28.63 -6.03 -21.93
CA LEU A 580 29.36 -6.72 -20.88
C LEU A 580 30.88 -6.62 -21.09
N SER A 581 31.64 -6.53 -19.99
CA SER A 581 33.11 -6.49 -20.04
C SER A 581 33.73 -7.85 -20.38
N ARG A 582 33.64 -8.86 -19.48
CA ARG A 582 34.20 -10.21 -19.71
C ARG A 582 33.40 -11.35 -19.08
N GLY A 583 32.59 -11.08 -18.07
CA GLY A 583 31.87 -12.11 -17.33
C GLY A 583 30.44 -11.66 -17.06
N PHE A 584 29.59 -12.63 -16.77
CA PHE A 584 28.22 -12.36 -16.32
C PHE A 584 27.89 -13.32 -15.19
N ALA A 585 27.70 -12.79 -13.98
CA ALA A 585 27.68 -13.59 -12.74
C ALA A 585 26.58 -14.67 -12.69
N PHE A 586 25.57 -14.60 -13.56
CA PHE A 586 24.44 -15.52 -13.59
C PHE A 586 24.58 -16.67 -14.59
N VAL A 587 25.66 -16.71 -15.37
CA VAL A 587 25.96 -17.80 -16.31
C VAL A 587 27.42 -18.23 -16.16
N ASP A 588 27.73 -19.47 -16.51
CA ASP A 588 29.12 -19.92 -16.55
C ASP A 588 29.95 -19.14 -17.59
N GLY A 589 31.27 -19.17 -17.47
CA GLY A 589 32.16 -18.52 -18.43
C GLY A 589 32.49 -19.39 -19.66
N THR A 590 31.62 -20.34 -20.04
CA THR A 590 31.95 -21.32 -21.09
C THR A 590 31.90 -20.74 -22.51
N ARG A 591 31.11 -19.68 -22.73
CA ARG A 591 31.09 -18.91 -23.97
C ARG A 591 31.40 -17.44 -23.68
N ASP A 592 31.89 -16.74 -24.70
CA ASP A 592 32.15 -15.31 -24.60
C ASP A 592 30.83 -14.53 -24.54
N VAL A 593 30.54 -13.97 -23.36
CA VAL A 593 29.29 -13.25 -23.08
C VAL A 593 29.26 -11.83 -23.67
N ARG A 594 30.38 -11.33 -24.18
CA ARG A 594 30.45 -9.97 -24.78
C ARG A 594 29.59 -9.81 -26.03
N GLY A 595 29.17 -10.91 -26.65
CA GLY A 595 28.22 -10.92 -27.77
C GLY A 595 26.76 -10.66 -27.35
N ALA A 596 26.46 -10.65 -26.06
CA ALA A 596 25.11 -10.36 -25.57
C ALA A 596 24.71 -8.91 -25.83
N THR A 597 23.51 -8.72 -26.36
CA THR A 597 22.94 -7.38 -26.53
C THR A 597 22.38 -6.85 -25.20
N SER A 598 22.21 -5.54 -25.08
CA SER A 598 21.60 -4.94 -23.88
C SER A 598 20.20 -5.51 -23.58
N THR A 599 19.45 -5.91 -24.62
CA THR A 599 18.13 -6.54 -24.45
C THR A 599 18.20 -7.99 -23.99
N ASP A 600 19.22 -8.75 -24.41
CA ASP A 600 19.47 -10.09 -23.87
C ASP A 600 19.73 -10.01 -22.36
N ILE A 601 20.53 -9.03 -21.93
CA ILE A 601 20.81 -8.77 -20.51
C ILE A 601 19.56 -8.32 -19.78
N TYR A 602 18.77 -7.41 -20.36
CA TYR A 602 17.50 -6.99 -19.77
C TYR A 602 16.55 -8.17 -19.53
N LEU A 603 16.31 -8.99 -20.55
CA LEU A 603 15.44 -10.17 -20.43
C LEU A 603 15.96 -11.13 -19.36
N THR A 604 17.28 -11.34 -19.29
CA THR A 604 17.90 -12.20 -18.29
C THR A 604 17.66 -11.70 -16.88
N ILE A 605 17.97 -10.42 -16.61
CA ILE A 605 17.78 -9.82 -15.29
C ILE A 605 16.29 -9.76 -14.92
N LEU A 606 15.41 -9.44 -15.87
CA LEU A 606 13.96 -9.49 -15.67
C LEU A 606 13.52 -10.90 -15.27
N TRP A 607 14.00 -11.93 -15.94
CA TRP A 607 13.67 -13.32 -15.62
C TRP A 607 14.16 -13.71 -14.21
N ILE A 608 15.38 -13.30 -13.83
CA ILE A 608 15.92 -13.52 -12.49
C ILE A 608 15.06 -12.83 -11.42
N LEU A 609 14.73 -11.55 -11.60
CA LEU A 609 13.89 -10.83 -10.64
C LEU A 609 12.49 -11.42 -10.54
N GLN A 610 11.89 -11.84 -11.67
CA GLN A 610 10.57 -12.47 -11.68
C GLN A 610 10.60 -13.85 -11.00
N ASN A 611 11.69 -14.60 -11.15
CA ASN A 611 11.90 -15.83 -10.40
C ASN A 611 12.10 -15.56 -8.90
N ALA A 612 12.82 -14.50 -8.53
CA ALA A 612 12.96 -14.05 -7.13
C ALA A 612 11.63 -13.63 -6.50
N ARG A 613 10.69 -13.10 -7.29
CA ARG A 613 9.35 -12.70 -6.84
C ARG A 613 8.42 -13.89 -6.64
N TYR A 614 8.30 -14.76 -7.64
CA TYR A 614 7.15 -15.67 -7.74
C TYR A 614 7.49 -17.16 -7.72
N SER A 615 8.76 -17.54 -7.66
CA SER A 615 9.14 -18.95 -7.74
C SER A 615 8.99 -19.65 -6.41
N ASP A 616 8.20 -20.72 -6.38
CA ASP A 616 8.09 -21.62 -5.22
C ASP A 616 9.43 -22.27 -4.83
N LYS A 617 10.40 -22.28 -5.75
CA LYS A 617 11.74 -22.84 -5.54
C LYS A 617 12.68 -21.90 -4.78
N VAL A 618 12.37 -20.60 -4.73
CA VAL A 618 13.15 -19.61 -3.98
C VAL A 618 12.66 -19.61 -2.53
N GLN A 619 13.58 -19.77 -1.58
CA GLN A 619 13.28 -19.75 -0.15
C GLN A 619 12.59 -18.44 0.23
N ASP A 620 11.54 -18.49 1.06
CA ASP A 620 10.74 -17.30 1.44
C ASP A 620 11.59 -16.16 2.02
N ALA A 621 12.64 -16.50 2.77
CA ALA A 621 13.62 -15.56 3.34
C ALA A 621 14.41 -14.78 2.26
N LYS A 622 14.43 -15.29 1.03
CA LYS A 622 15.16 -14.76 -0.14
C LYS A 622 14.23 -14.38 -1.29
N ARG A 623 12.92 -14.24 -1.04
CA ARG A 623 12.00 -13.74 -2.06
C ARG A 623 12.04 -12.23 -2.14
N LEU A 624 11.98 -11.69 -3.35
CA LEU A 624 11.81 -10.25 -3.60
C LEU A 624 10.35 -9.79 -3.39
N GLU A 625 9.45 -10.74 -3.19
CA GLU A 625 8.06 -10.46 -2.84
C GLU A 625 7.97 -9.80 -1.47
N SER A 626 7.42 -8.59 -1.43
CA SER A 626 7.03 -7.98 -0.16
C SER A 626 5.61 -8.37 0.21
N GLY A 627 5.46 -8.94 1.41
CA GLY A 627 4.17 -9.34 1.98
C GLY A 627 3.39 -8.17 2.56
N GLU A 628 2.27 -8.47 3.21
CA GLU A 628 1.37 -7.45 3.79
C GLU A 628 2.00 -6.65 4.93
N LEU A 629 3.00 -7.23 5.61
CA LEU A 629 3.59 -6.68 6.84
C LEU A 629 5.10 -6.41 6.75
N GLN A 630 5.75 -6.70 5.62
CA GLN A 630 7.18 -6.50 5.44
C GLN A 630 7.49 -6.03 4.02
N GLN A 631 8.04 -4.82 3.89
CA GLN A 631 8.63 -4.35 2.63
C GLN A 631 9.90 -5.15 2.34
N VAL A 632 10.11 -5.55 1.09
CA VAL A 632 11.37 -6.13 0.63
C VAL A 632 11.96 -5.18 -0.41
N LEU A 633 13.16 -4.70 -0.16
CA LEU A 633 13.88 -3.77 -1.01
C LEU A 633 15.05 -4.47 -1.69
N LEU A 634 15.36 -4.08 -2.92
CA LEU A 634 16.64 -4.41 -3.51
C LEU A 634 17.74 -3.67 -2.74
N SER A 635 18.79 -4.39 -2.39
CA SER A 635 19.96 -3.79 -1.75
C SER A 635 20.62 -2.78 -2.69
N PRO A 636 20.96 -1.56 -2.22
CA PRO A 636 21.80 -0.65 -2.97
C PRO A 636 23.10 -1.32 -3.44
N GLU A 637 23.61 -2.29 -2.66
CA GLU A 637 24.84 -3.03 -3.01
C GLU A 637 24.76 -3.72 -4.36
N VAL A 638 23.57 -4.10 -4.85
CA VAL A 638 23.39 -4.68 -6.20
C VAL A 638 24.03 -3.77 -7.26
N PHE A 639 23.91 -2.46 -7.11
CA PHE A 639 24.46 -1.48 -8.07
C PHE A 639 25.95 -1.19 -7.86
N SER A 640 26.54 -1.64 -6.75
CA SER A 640 27.99 -1.52 -6.50
C SER A 640 28.76 -2.82 -6.73
N ARG A 641 28.07 -3.97 -6.75
CA ARG A 641 28.67 -5.30 -6.97
C ARG A 641 28.87 -5.62 -8.44
N PHE A 642 28.05 -5.02 -9.31
CA PHE A 642 28.16 -5.15 -10.76
C PHE A 642 28.75 -3.86 -11.32
N ASP A 643 29.98 -3.95 -11.84
CA ASP A 643 30.67 -2.81 -12.45
C ASP A 643 30.17 -2.51 -13.86
N ASP A 644 29.61 -3.51 -14.57
CA ASP A 644 29.04 -3.34 -15.90
C ASP A 644 27.73 -2.53 -15.83
N GLY A 645 27.70 -1.37 -16.46
CA GLY A 645 26.55 -0.48 -16.52
C GLY A 645 25.35 -1.10 -17.23
N VAL A 646 25.57 -2.02 -18.18
CA VAL A 646 24.47 -2.79 -18.81
C VAL A 646 23.70 -3.63 -17.78
N ILE A 647 24.40 -4.18 -16.76
CA ILE A 647 23.77 -4.97 -15.70
C ILE A 647 23.05 -4.03 -14.72
N GLN A 648 23.68 -2.91 -14.35
CA GLN A 648 23.06 -1.89 -13.49
C GLN A 648 21.76 -1.35 -14.11
N ALA A 649 21.79 -0.98 -15.39
CA ALA A 649 20.64 -0.51 -16.15
C ALA A 649 19.53 -1.56 -16.23
N ALA A 650 19.91 -2.82 -16.48
CA ALA A 650 18.96 -3.92 -16.52
C ALA A 650 18.23 -4.11 -15.17
N PHE A 651 18.95 -4.04 -14.04
CA PHE A 651 18.34 -4.08 -12.71
C PHE A 651 17.41 -2.88 -12.47
N LEU A 652 17.84 -1.67 -12.80
CA LEU A 652 17.02 -0.45 -12.63
C LEU A 652 15.69 -0.54 -13.38
N ARG A 653 15.71 -1.02 -14.64
CA ARG A 653 14.50 -1.13 -15.46
C ARG A 653 13.61 -2.29 -15.06
N ALA A 654 14.19 -3.43 -14.68
CA ALA A 654 13.45 -4.64 -14.32
C ALA A 654 12.90 -4.63 -12.87
N ALA A 655 13.49 -3.81 -11.98
CA ALA A 655 12.98 -3.62 -10.62
C ALA A 655 11.59 -2.97 -10.64
N LEU A 656 10.77 -3.20 -9.63
CA LEU A 656 9.54 -2.44 -9.40
C LEU A 656 9.87 -1.13 -8.64
N PRO A 657 9.10 -0.03 -8.80
CA PRO A 657 9.35 1.19 -8.03
C PRO A 657 9.39 0.95 -6.51
N ALA A 658 8.49 0.09 -6.00
CA ALA A 658 8.45 -0.25 -4.58
C ALA A 658 9.68 -1.04 -4.07
N GLU A 659 10.47 -1.64 -4.97
CA GLU A 659 11.72 -2.36 -4.64
C GLU A 659 12.93 -1.41 -4.54
N LEU A 660 12.79 -0.17 -5.03
CA LEU A 660 13.81 0.90 -5.03
C LEU A 660 13.34 2.14 -4.24
N ASP A 661 12.37 1.95 -3.34
CA ASP A 661 11.83 3.00 -2.47
C ASP A 661 12.52 2.97 -1.11
N TYR A 662 13.59 3.75 -0.96
CA TYR A 662 14.40 3.85 0.25
C TYR A 662 13.96 5.00 1.16
N ARG A 663 12.82 5.66 0.90
CA ARG A 663 12.38 6.85 1.65
C ARG A 663 12.29 6.64 3.17
N ALA A 664 11.92 5.44 3.60
CA ALA A 664 11.81 5.08 5.02
C ALA A 664 13.15 4.66 5.67
N HIS A 665 14.22 4.53 4.88
CA HIS A 665 15.50 3.97 5.30
C HIS A 665 16.65 4.93 4.96
N GLU A 666 16.95 5.84 5.88
CA GLU A 666 18.01 6.83 5.69
C GLU A 666 19.37 6.18 5.36
N THR A 667 19.76 5.12 6.09
CA THR A 667 21.02 4.39 5.83
C THR A 667 21.09 3.82 4.41
N HIS A 668 20.01 3.21 3.91
CA HIS A 668 19.97 2.69 2.55
C HIS A 668 19.86 3.80 1.50
N SER A 669 19.19 4.90 1.84
CA SER A 669 19.18 6.10 1.00
C SER A 669 20.56 6.70 0.84
N LEU A 670 21.34 6.81 1.92
CA LEU A 670 22.73 7.27 1.89
C LEU A 670 23.59 6.35 1.02
N SER A 671 23.49 5.04 1.26
CA SER A 671 24.23 4.04 0.49
C SER A 671 23.93 4.12 -1.02
N MET A 672 22.65 4.24 -1.39
CA MET A 672 22.24 4.39 -2.78
C MET A 672 22.69 5.74 -3.36
N ALA A 673 22.57 6.83 -2.62
CA ALA A 673 23.05 8.15 -3.04
C ALA A 673 24.56 8.17 -3.31
N ASP A 674 25.36 7.55 -2.45
CA ASP A 674 26.81 7.45 -2.61
C ASP A 674 27.20 6.63 -3.85
N ILE A 675 26.42 5.60 -4.20
CA ILE A 675 26.62 4.84 -5.44
C ILE A 675 26.31 5.74 -6.64
N ILE A 676 25.15 6.40 -6.65
CA ILE A 676 24.73 7.28 -7.75
C ILE A 676 25.73 8.41 -7.95
N GLN A 677 26.20 9.04 -6.87
CA GLN A 677 27.17 10.13 -6.93
C GLN A 677 28.51 9.67 -7.52
N ARG A 678 28.99 8.46 -7.16
CA ARG A 678 30.22 7.89 -7.73
C ARG A 678 30.09 7.59 -9.22
N ILE A 679 28.95 7.04 -9.65
CA ILE A 679 28.67 6.74 -11.06
C ILE A 679 28.59 8.05 -11.85
N ALA A 680 27.89 9.06 -11.34
CA ALA A 680 27.79 10.38 -11.97
C ALA A 680 29.15 11.10 -12.06
N ALA A 681 29.97 11.05 -11.02
CA ALA A 681 31.35 11.57 -11.05
C ALA A 681 32.27 10.78 -12.02
N GLY A 682 31.84 9.60 -12.45
CA GLY A 682 32.47 8.80 -13.48
C GLY A 682 32.00 9.09 -14.90
N PHE A 683 31.08 10.04 -15.12
CA PHE A 683 30.53 10.34 -16.44
C PHE A 683 31.64 10.59 -17.47
N GLY A 684 31.54 9.94 -18.64
CA GLY A 684 32.58 10.00 -19.68
C GLY A 684 33.68 8.93 -19.53
N TYR A 685 33.67 8.14 -18.46
CA TYR A 685 34.60 7.03 -18.21
C TYR A 685 33.84 5.72 -17.99
N GLU A 686 34.54 4.59 -18.12
CA GLU A 686 33.99 3.23 -17.97
C GLU A 686 33.13 3.09 -16.69
N ARG A 687 33.65 3.54 -15.55
CA ARG A 687 32.96 3.48 -14.24
C ARG A 687 31.65 4.29 -14.13
N GLY A 688 31.36 5.17 -15.08
CA GLY A 688 30.18 6.04 -15.09
C GLY A 688 29.29 5.84 -16.30
N GLU A 689 29.45 4.73 -17.04
CA GLU A 689 28.73 4.53 -18.29
C GLU A 689 27.20 4.57 -18.15
N ALA A 690 26.66 4.10 -17.01
CA ALA A 690 25.22 4.07 -16.71
C ALA A 690 24.69 5.35 -16.04
N ALA A 691 25.48 6.43 -15.95
CA ALA A 691 25.09 7.64 -15.21
C ALA A 691 23.69 8.18 -15.59
N MET A 692 23.37 8.21 -16.89
CA MET A 692 22.06 8.69 -17.36
C MET A 692 20.89 7.77 -16.98
N GLU A 693 21.11 6.47 -16.78
CA GLU A 693 20.07 5.55 -16.27
C GLU A 693 19.67 5.91 -14.84
N PHE A 694 20.64 6.23 -13.98
CA PHE A 694 20.35 6.63 -12.60
C PHE A 694 19.71 8.01 -12.52
N VAL A 695 20.17 8.97 -13.32
CA VAL A 695 19.52 10.29 -13.44
C VAL A 695 18.06 10.12 -13.85
N MET A 696 17.80 9.34 -14.90
CA MET A 696 16.44 9.10 -15.38
C MET A 696 15.60 8.40 -14.32
N ALA A 697 16.14 7.40 -13.63
CA ALA A 697 15.45 6.70 -12.56
C ALA A 697 15.07 7.62 -11.38
N LEU A 698 15.88 8.63 -11.05
CA LEU A 698 15.51 9.66 -10.07
C LEU A 698 14.45 10.62 -10.62
N ALA A 699 14.57 11.03 -11.89
CA ALA A 699 13.67 12.00 -12.51
C ALA A 699 12.23 11.47 -12.66
N ILE A 700 12.06 10.16 -12.89
CA ILE A 700 10.74 9.52 -13.00
C ILE A 700 10.27 8.88 -11.68
N ASP A 701 10.91 9.20 -10.56
CA ASP A 701 10.63 8.66 -9.22
C ASP A 701 10.65 7.12 -9.14
N LYS A 702 11.48 6.47 -9.96
CA LYS A 702 11.75 5.04 -9.91
C LYS A 702 12.59 4.70 -8.68
N ILE A 703 13.63 5.48 -8.43
CA ILE A 703 14.40 5.47 -7.18
C ILE A 703 13.85 6.59 -6.31
N ARG A 704 13.48 6.27 -5.07
CA ARG A 704 13.01 7.28 -4.11
C ARG A 704 13.88 7.21 -2.87
N LEU A 705 14.44 8.34 -2.46
CA LEU A 705 15.37 8.44 -1.33
C LEU A 705 14.75 9.27 -0.21
N HIS A 706 15.27 9.11 1.01
CA HIS A 706 14.93 9.98 2.14
C HIS A 706 15.08 11.46 1.74
N LYS A 707 14.09 12.29 2.08
CA LYS A 707 13.90 13.65 1.52
C LYS A 707 15.19 14.50 1.54
N GLU A 708 15.90 14.51 2.65
CA GLU A 708 17.13 15.29 2.81
C GLU A 708 18.29 14.74 1.97
N VAL A 709 18.38 13.41 1.88
CA VAL A 709 19.39 12.72 1.06
C VAL A 709 19.13 12.95 -0.42
N ASP A 710 17.86 12.85 -0.84
CA ASP A 710 17.41 13.10 -2.21
C ASP A 710 17.73 14.53 -2.65
N SER A 711 17.35 15.52 -1.84
CA SER A 711 17.58 16.95 -2.13
C SER A 711 19.07 17.26 -2.30
N ARG A 712 19.92 16.71 -1.42
CA ARG A 712 21.37 16.85 -1.49
C ARG A 712 21.95 16.16 -2.73
N LEU A 713 21.51 14.94 -3.03
CA LEU A 713 21.97 14.19 -4.19
C LEU A 713 21.62 14.93 -5.48
N ARG A 714 20.36 15.34 -5.67
CA ARG A 714 19.91 16.07 -6.86
C ARG A 714 20.72 17.34 -7.09
N SER A 715 20.94 18.13 -6.04
CA SER A 715 21.79 19.33 -6.12
C SER A 715 23.22 18.99 -6.58
N SER A 716 23.85 17.97 -5.97
CA SER A 716 25.19 17.53 -6.38
C SER A 716 25.24 16.99 -7.81
N LEU A 717 24.19 16.30 -8.26
CA LEU A 717 24.12 15.77 -9.63
C LEU A 717 23.97 16.89 -10.65
N ILE A 718 23.17 17.92 -10.36
CA ILE A 718 23.05 19.12 -11.19
C ILE A 718 24.43 19.77 -11.33
N ASP A 719 25.16 20.00 -10.25
CA ASP A 719 26.49 20.60 -10.31
C ASP A 719 27.49 19.75 -11.13
N THR A 720 27.42 18.43 -10.99
CA THR A 720 28.35 17.50 -11.65
C THR A 720 28.07 17.33 -13.14
N LEU A 721 26.80 17.27 -13.53
CA LEU A 721 26.38 16.85 -14.87
C LEU A 721 25.86 17.99 -15.75
N SER A 722 25.62 19.19 -15.23
CA SER A 722 25.11 20.32 -16.03
C SER A 722 26.05 20.77 -17.15
N THR A 723 27.36 20.53 -17.01
CA THR A 723 28.33 20.87 -18.07
C THR A 723 28.20 19.93 -19.28
N PRO A 724 28.25 18.59 -19.12
CA PRO A 724 28.06 17.68 -20.25
C PRO A 724 26.60 17.56 -20.72
N VAL A 725 25.62 17.75 -19.83
CA VAL A 725 24.19 17.60 -20.11
C VAL A 725 23.43 18.76 -19.44
N PRO A 726 23.25 19.90 -20.12
CA PRO A 726 22.58 21.08 -19.56
C PRO A 726 21.16 20.81 -19.07
N GLU A 727 20.46 19.84 -19.66
CA GLU A 727 19.08 19.50 -19.34
C GLU A 727 18.90 18.84 -17.97
N ILE A 728 19.99 18.41 -17.30
CA ILE A 728 19.94 17.78 -15.98
C ILE A 728 19.20 18.65 -14.96
N ARG A 729 19.34 19.97 -15.06
CA ARG A 729 18.60 20.89 -14.21
C ARG A 729 17.09 20.67 -14.35
N TYR A 730 16.56 20.65 -15.57
CA TYR A 730 15.13 20.43 -15.79
C TYR A 730 14.67 19.04 -15.37
N LEU A 731 15.55 18.03 -15.43
CA LEU A 731 15.22 16.66 -15.03
C LEU A 731 15.18 16.46 -13.51
N LEU A 732 16.00 17.20 -12.74
CA LEU A 732 16.20 16.92 -11.31
C LEU A 732 15.80 18.07 -10.37
N ASP A 733 15.69 19.31 -10.85
CA ASP A 733 15.34 20.48 -10.03
C ASP A 733 13.81 20.64 -9.94
N PRO A 734 13.20 20.37 -8.78
CA PRO A 734 11.75 20.50 -8.60
C PRO A 734 11.25 21.94 -8.74
N GLU A 735 12.09 22.96 -8.53
CA GLU A 735 11.71 24.38 -8.66
C GLU A 735 11.79 24.88 -10.11
N SER A 736 12.51 24.17 -10.98
CA SER A 736 12.63 24.52 -12.40
C SER A 736 11.37 24.23 -13.22
N GLY A 737 10.32 23.70 -12.57
CA GLY A 737 9.15 23.13 -13.21
C GLY A 737 9.51 21.72 -13.67
N SER A 738 9.32 20.73 -12.79
CA SER A 738 9.54 19.33 -13.16
C SER A 738 8.73 18.97 -14.41
N PRO A 739 9.32 18.18 -15.33
CA PRO A 739 8.70 17.51 -16.45
C PRO A 739 7.25 17.05 -16.36
N LEU A 740 6.84 16.72 -15.13
CA LEU A 740 5.81 15.74 -14.76
C LEU A 740 4.83 16.27 -13.73
#